data_AF-A0A2P6UZV9-F1
#
_entry.id   AF-A0A2P6UZV9-F1
#
_cell.length_a   1.000
_cell.length_b   1.000
_cell.length_c   1.000
_cell.angle_alpha   90.00
_cell.angle_beta   90.00
_cell.angle_gamma   90.00
#
_symmetry.space_group_name_H-M   'P 1'
#
loop_
_entity.id
_entity.type
_entity.pdbx_description
1 polymer ?
#
loop_
_entity_poly.entity_id
_entity_poly.type
_entity_poly.pdbx_seq_one_letter_code
_entity_poly.pdbx_strand_id
1 'polypeptide(L)'
;MEGPSRVDGTSTRVVLHIDMDSYYTQVEMKRLGIPRDTPCAVQQWEGLIAVNYPARARGITRHMRVKEAKKVCPELVLVHVETLGADGSSDDPGSAAAAAAAAGGGGQESRRLTQKACLERYRRATAEVLALLHRLAPAAVIEKASIDEVYMDVTSLVGQEVQGRAAAPVDAFAWGSIVIGGPLDVGSEFERRLAVGAGIACRLRGALQSELAFTASTGIAGNKLLAKIGSAMHKPNQQTVIPQRGALQVMQDLPLAKLRGFGGKLGEQLEELGCTTAGQVQQLSHASLAARFGAERATYIEQAVRGVSHEAVQERERPKSMLAAKSFNPTYDLEAIRKWCGILAQELAGRMAADSTQFRRRPKNLVVHYRQGVPPANPRHPPASSEHSKSCPMPRFTSHTEPSAEAVADAAFKLFTSKIAAEAMPCSRLAISAADFTELPASAGAAITRFLVPKGAAGSGSSDVTSGSASAAMPTKGGELIGMTFFVFTGCGAAVFFSSTRVSSFATDTEEGTGLGSSTAIDSATLQKALATGLSELAAILTVNASWGIVTATAFGFSIMVLAYGIGHVSGCQLNCAVTVSLMLSGNLALIQAVTNICAQLAGSLLAAGLLYGTIPNPSSSSLGSNSVSEGFAKGQVLLGEAVMTAFLCYIVHMTAVDIRSVGQKGFAPLAIGATVLLGHAVLLPVDGCSINPTRSFGPAVVSGTWDNFWIFVAGPMIGAVVAVPLWWLSTQPAMDAIDMVPAAHKRGALPEVHGPDFKDSPTSPTV
;
A
#
# COMPACT_ATOMS: atom_id res chain seq x y z
N MET A 1 19.60 5.39 11.90
CA MET A 1 19.32 6.80 11.55
C MET A 1 18.60 7.39 12.74
N GLU A 2 19.33 8.19 13.52
CA GLU A 2 18.80 8.90 14.68
C GLU A 2 17.67 9.83 14.24
N GLY A 3 16.54 9.79 14.96
CA GLY A 3 15.44 10.73 14.75
C GLY A 3 15.88 12.18 15.02
N PRO A 4 15.13 13.19 14.53
CA PRO A 4 15.49 14.59 14.74
C PRO A 4 15.65 14.86 16.24
N SER A 5 16.84 15.30 16.62
CA SER A 5 17.24 15.65 17.97
C SER A 5 16.27 16.67 18.57
N ARG A 6 15.58 16.26 19.63
CA ARG A 6 14.84 17.17 20.51
C ARG A 6 15.85 17.85 21.41
N VAL A 7 16.18 19.10 21.14
CA VAL A 7 16.74 19.99 22.14
C VAL A 7 15.53 20.64 22.82
N ASP A 8 15.38 20.39 24.12
CA ASP A 8 14.42 21.07 25.02
C ASP A 8 12.91 20.89 24.80
N GLY A 9 12.49 19.80 24.15
CA GLY A 9 11.06 19.45 24.05
C GLY A 9 10.24 20.29 23.06
N THR A 10 10.86 21.23 22.33
CA THR A 10 10.23 21.96 21.22
C THR A 10 10.67 21.37 19.88
N SER A 11 9.71 21.19 18.96
CA SER A 11 9.99 20.64 17.63
C SER A 11 10.65 21.69 16.75
N THR A 12 11.85 21.42 16.21
CA THR A 12 12.57 22.30 15.28
C THR A 12 12.02 22.28 13.85
N ARG A 13 10.87 21.62 13.65
CA ARG A 13 10.23 21.47 12.33
C ARG A 13 9.75 22.80 11.79
N VAL A 14 9.87 22.97 10.48
CA VAL A 14 9.28 24.09 9.76
C VAL A 14 8.44 23.54 8.62
N VAL A 15 7.13 23.74 8.71
CA VAL A 15 6.13 23.26 7.76
C VAL A 15 5.50 24.45 7.06
N LEU A 16 5.46 24.37 5.73
CA LEU A 16 4.70 25.28 4.87
C LEU A 16 3.40 24.59 4.46
N HIS A 17 2.32 25.37 4.36
CA HIS A 17 1.11 24.97 3.65
C HIS A 17 0.83 26.03 2.58
N ILE A 18 0.97 25.64 1.32
CA ILE A 18 0.77 26.49 0.15
C ILE A 18 -0.62 26.17 -0.42
N ASP A 19 -1.48 27.18 -0.51
CA ASP A 19 -2.86 27.08 -0.99
C ASP A 19 -3.08 28.08 -2.11
N MET A 20 -3.38 27.58 -3.31
CA MET A 20 -3.54 28.40 -4.51
C MET A 20 -4.81 29.25 -4.45
N ASP A 21 -4.68 30.55 -4.68
CA ASP A 21 -5.77 31.49 -4.52
C ASP A 21 -6.86 31.29 -5.58
N SER A 22 -8.07 30.87 -5.20
CA SER A 22 -9.16 30.66 -6.17
C SER A 22 -8.71 29.87 -7.40
N TYR A 23 -8.10 28.71 -7.15
CA TYR A 23 -7.28 27.97 -8.10
C TYR A 23 -7.88 27.83 -9.51
N TYR A 24 -9.12 27.34 -9.65
CA TYR A 24 -9.70 27.11 -10.98
C TYR A 24 -9.90 28.42 -11.75
N THR A 25 -10.24 29.52 -11.09
CA THR A 25 -10.33 30.82 -11.77
C THR A 25 -8.97 31.25 -12.29
N GLN A 26 -7.88 31.07 -11.53
CA GLN A 26 -6.56 31.45 -12.03
C GLN A 26 -6.13 30.60 -13.24
N VAL A 27 -6.45 29.30 -13.24
CA VAL A 27 -6.19 28.42 -14.39
C VAL A 27 -6.92 28.93 -15.64
N GLU A 28 -8.21 29.27 -15.52
CA GLU A 28 -8.98 29.81 -16.65
C GLU A 28 -8.53 31.20 -17.06
N MET A 29 -8.17 32.06 -16.11
CA MET A 29 -7.70 33.41 -16.38
C MET A 29 -6.36 33.40 -17.12
N LYS A 30 -5.42 32.53 -16.71
CA LYS A 30 -4.17 32.28 -17.44
C LYS A 30 -4.44 31.80 -18.86
N ARG A 31 -5.32 30.81 -19.02
CA ARG A 31 -5.62 30.20 -20.33
C ARG A 31 -6.28 31.17 -21.30
N LEU A 32 -7.21 31.99 -20.81
CA LEU A 32 -8.02 32.90 -21.63
C LEU A 32 -7.47 34.34 -21.68
N GLY A 33 -6.37 34.63 -20.98
CA GLY A 33 -5.83 35.98 -20.88
C GLY A 33 -6.76 36.96 -20.15
N ILE A 34 -7.59 36.48 -19.21
CA ILE A 34 -8.50 37.33 -18.45
C ILE A 34 -7.69 38.09 -17.38
N PRO A 35 -7.78 39.44 -17.33
CA PRO A 35 -7.07 40.24 -16.33
C PRO A 35 -7.46 39.88 -14.88
N ARG A 36 -6.50 39.96 -13.95
CA ARG A 36 -6.66 39.52 -12.55
C ARG A 36 -7.73 40.26 -11.75
N ASP A 37 -7.93 41.52 -12.08
CA ASP A 37 -8.92 42.44 -11.50
C ASP A 37 -10.34 42.25 -12.06
N THR A 38 -10.49 41.48 -13.16
CA THR A 38 -11.80 41.19 -13.74
C THR A 38 -12.58 40.21 -12.85
N PRO A 39 -13.82 40.52 -12.43
CA PRO A 39 -14.68 39.59 -11.72
C PRO A 39 -14.91 38.32 -12.55
N CYS A 40 -14.43 37.18 -12.06
CA CYS A 40 -14.45 35.92 -12.79
C CYS A 40 -14.84 34.76 -11.88
N ALA A 41 -15.67 33.86 -12.40
CA ALA A 41 -16.03 32.62 -11.73
C ALA A 41 -16.01 31.43 -12.70
N VAL A 42 -15.59 30.27 -12.18
CA VAL A 42 -15.66 28.99 -12.89
C VAL A 42 -16.94 28.28 -12.48
N GLN A 43 -17.71 27.84 -13.47
CA GLN A 43 -18.95 27.10 -13.26
C GLN A 43 -18.83 25.65 -13.72
N GLN A 44 -19.54 24.78 -13.00
CA GLN A 44 -19.82 23.41 -13.41
C GLN A 44 -21.34 23.29 -13.55
N TRP A 45 -21.80 23.26 -14.80
CA TRP A 45 -23.20 23.46 -15.12
C TRP A 45 -23.68 24.80 -14.54
N GLU A 46 -24.79 24.79 -13.80
CA GLU A 46 -25.38 25.99 -13.18
C GLU A 46 -24.71 26.44 -11.87
N GLY A 47 -23.80 25.65 -11.30
CA GLY A 47 -23.20 25.93 -9.99
C GLY A 47 -21.80 26.53 -10.11
N LEU A 48 -21.52 27.60 -9.37
CA LEU A 48 -20.16 28.16 -9.28
C LEU A 48 -19.27 27.28 -8.39
N ILE A 49 -18.13 26.84 -8.91
CA ILE A 49 -17.18 25.98 -8.21
C ILE A 49 -15.91 26.71 -7.77
N ALA A 50 -15.58 27.84 -8.41
CA ALA A 50 -14.52 28.74 -7.98
C ALA A 50 -14.87 30.19 -8.32
N VAL A 51 -14.48 31.12 -7.47
CA VAL A 51 -14.84 32.54 -7.56
C VAL A 51 -13.63 33.36 -7.14
N ASN A 52 -13.15 34.22 -8.02
CA ASN A 52 -11.98 35.05 -7.74
C ASN A 52 -12.31 36.20 -6.78
N TYR A 53 -11.28 36.83 -6.23
CA TYR A 53 -11.44 37.84 -5.17
C TYR A 53 -12.23 39.09 -5.62
N PRO A 54 -12.03 39.63 -6.85
CA PRO A 54 -12.89 40.70 -7.36
C PRO A 54 -14.38 40.33 -7.40
N ALA A 55 -14.73 39.09 -7.79
CA ALA A 55 -16.12 38.63 -7.76
C ALA A 55 -16.63 38.42 -6.32
N ARG A 56 -15.80 37.90 -5.41
CA ARG A 56 -16.16 37.76 -3.98
C ARG A 56 -16.45 39.10 -3.30
N ALA A 57 -15.69 40.15 -3.64
CA ALA A 57 -15.90 41.50 -3.13
C ALA A 57 -17.30 42.05 -3.49
N ARG A 58 -17.96 41.47 -4.49
CA ARG A 58 -19.31 41.82 -4.94
C ARG A 58 -20.39 40.89 -4.35
N GLY A 59 -20.02 40.04 -3.39
CA GLY A 59 -20.95 39.09 -2.76
C GLY A 59 -21.14 37.77 -3.51
N ILE A 60 -20.38 37.50 -4.58
CA ILE A 60 -20.44 36.21 -5.28
C ILE A 60 -19.71 35.16 -4.45
N THR A 61 -20.37 34.03 -4.19
CA THR A 61 -19.82 32.94 -3.39
C THR A 61 -19.79 31.63 -4.17
N ARG A 62 -18.95 30.69 -3.72
CA ARG A 62 -18.99 29.31 -4.23
C ARG A 62 -20.37 28.71 -3.93
N HIS A 63 -20.86 27.87 -4.83
CA HIS A 63 -22.18 27.23 -4.82
C HIS A 63 -23.37 28.13 -5.18
N MET A 64 -23.17 29.44 -5.36
CA MET A 64 -24.18 30.32 -5.95
C MET A 64 -24.54 29.82 -7.37
N ARG A 65 -25.80 29.97 -7.78
CA ARG A 65 -26.20 29.62 -9.16
C ARG A 65 -25.81 30.72 -10.14
N VAL A 66 -25.53 30.35 -11.39
CA VAL A 66 -25.16 31.28 -12.47
C VAL A 66 -26.13 32.45 -12.61
N LYS A 67 -27.44 32.17 -12.62
CA LYS A 67 -28.47 33.21 -12.74
C LYS A 67 -28.47 34.18 -11.55
N GLU A 68 -28.24 33.69 -10.34
CA GLU A 68 -28.16 34.52 -9.13
C GLU A 68 -26.89 35.38 -9.18
N ALA A 69 -25.76 34.78 -9.55
CA ALA A 69 -24.49 35.48 -9.67
C ALA A 69 -24.54 36.59 -10.72
N LYS A 70 -25.19 36.35 -11.87
CA LYS A 70 -25.38 37.37 -12.92
C LYS A 70 -26.33 38.50 -12.51
N LYS A 71 -27.27 38.27 -11.59
CA LYS A 71 -28.08 39.35 -11.02
C LYS A 71 -27.26 40.25 -10.12
N VAL A 72 -26.36 39.66 -9.35
CA VAL A 72 -25.48 40.39 -8.42
C VAL A 72 -24.34 41.11 -9.15
N CYS A 73 -23.79 40.51 -10.21
CA CYS A 73 -22.66 41.03 -10.99
C CYS A 73 -22.91 40.76 -12.49
N PRO A 74 -23.62 41.65 -13.20
CA PRO A 74 -23.95 41.47 -14.62
C PRO A 74 -22.73 41.27 -15.54
N GLU A 75 -21.63 41.96 -15.25
CA GLU A 75 -20.35 41.90 -15.96
C GLU A 75 -19.48 40.70 -15.56
N LEU A 76 -19.93 39.83 -14.64
CA LEU A 76 -19.19 38.65 -14.20
C LEU A 76 -18.77 37.80 -15.39
N VAL A 77 -17.46 37.58 -15.56
CA VAL A 77 -16.95 36.63 -16.55
C VAL A 77 -17.17 35.23 -16.02
N LEU A 78 -17.94 34.43 -16.77
CA LEU A 78 -18.24 33.06 -16.42
C LEU A 78 -17.52 32.12 -17.38
N VAL A 79 -16.76 31.19 -16.82
CA VAL A 79 -16.04 30.17 -17.58
C VAL A 79 -16.56 28.81 -17.17
N HIS A 80 -17.09 28.05 -18.12
CA HIS A 80 -17.50 26.67 -17.86
C HIS A 80 -16.28 25.75 -17.89
N VAL A 81 -16.24 24.76 -17.00
CA VAL A 81 -15.25 23.67 -17.06
C VAL A 81 -15.33 22.93 -18.39
N GLU A 82 -14.24 22.31 -18.81
CA GLU A 82 -14.23 21.42 -19.98
C GLU A 82 -15.27 20.30 -19.82
N THR A 83 -15.85 19.82 -20.92
CA THR A 83 -16.83 18.73 -20.91
C THR A 83 -16.41 17.60 -21.84
N LEU A 84 -16.74 16.36 -21.46
CA LEU A 84 -16.41 15.15 -22.20
C LEU A 84 -17.69 14.48 -22.72
N GLY A 85 -17.74 14.24 -24.03
CA GLY A 85 -18.82 13.54 -24.74
C GLY A 85 -18.63 12.02 -24.83
N ALA A 86 -19.61 11.35 -25.45
CA ALA A 86 -19.65 9.89 -25.60
C ALA A 86 -18.66 9.34 -26.64
N ASP A 87 -18.29 10.15 -27.62
CA ASP A 87 -17.26 9.91 -28.62
C ASP A 87 -15.84 10.21 -28.10
N GLY A 88 -15.71 10.58 -26.83
CA GLY A 88 -14.45 11.02 -26.23
C GLY A 88 -14.02 12.42 -26.69
N SER A 89 -14.85 13.13 -27.46
CA SER A 89 -14.59 14.54 -27.78
C SER A 89 -14.60 15.36 -26.49
N SER A 90 -13.59 16.21 -26.35
CA SER A 90 -13.60 17.24 -25.34
C SER A 90 -14.13 18.54 -25.94
N ASP A 91 -15.23 19.00 -25.39
CA ASP A 91 -15.77 20.32 -25.68
C ASP A 91 -15.20 21.31 -24.66
N ASP A 92 -14.74 22.46 -25.16
CA ASP A 92 -14.39 23.60 -24.32
C ASP A 92 -15.48 24.68 -24.40
N PRO A 93 -16.61 24.51 -23.67
CA PRO A 93 -17.68 25.50 -23.63
C PRO A 93 -17.22 26.85 -23.05
N GLY A 94 -16.08 26.87 -22.36
CA GLY A 94 -15.44 28.08 -21.85
C GLY A 94 -14.52 28.81 -22.86
N SER A 95 -14.46 28.40 -24.13
CA SER A 95 -13.71 29.12 -25.17
C SER A 95 -14.51 30.31 -25.76
N ALA A 96 -13.82 31.33 -26.29
CA ALA A 96 -14.47 32.47 -26.93
C ALA A 96 -15.40 32.06 -28.10
N ALA A 97 -15.02 31.03 -28.86
CA ALA A 97 -15.82 30.48 -29.95
C ALA A 97 -17.08 29.76 -29.43
N ALA A 98 -16.98 29.03 -28.32
CA ALA A 98 -18.12 28.31 -27.74
C ALA A 98 -19.10 29.22 -26.99
N ALA A 99 -18.61 30.32 -26.40
CA ALA A 99 -19.45 31.35 -25.78
C ALA A 99 -20.37 32.03 -26.81
N ALA A 100 -19.87 32.28 -28.03
CA ALA A 100 -20.67 32.79 -29.14
C ALA A 100 -21.75 31.79 -29.59
N ALA A 101 -21.44 30.48 -29.60
CA ALA A 101 -22.40 29.42 -29.95
C ALA A 101 -23.43 29.12 -28.85
N ALA A 102 -23.11 29.38 -27.58
CA ALA A 102 -23.98 29.09 -26.42
C ALA A 102 -25.06 30.16 -26.15
N ALA A 103 -24.99 31.32 -26.81
CA ALA A 103 -25.97 32.41 -26.67
C ALA A 103 -27.41 32.02 -27.06
N GLY A 104 -27.62 30.85 -27.67
CA GLY A 104 -28.94 30.28 -28.00
C GLY A 104 -29.72 29.61 -26.85
N GLY A 105 -29.27 29.72 -25.58
CA GLY A 105 -30.06 29.39 -24.38
C GLY A 105 -30.33 27.91 -24.06
N GLY A 106 -30.41 27.03 -25.07
CA GLY A 106 -30.72 25.59 -24.89
C GLY A 106 -29.51 24.65 -24.83
N GLY A 107 -28.30 25.13 -25.14
CA GLY A 107 -27.12 24.28 -25.32
C GLY A 107 -26.60 23.64 -24.03
N GLN A 108 -26.68 24.32 -22.89
CA GLN A 108 -26.08 23.85 -21.63
C GLN A 108 -26.87 22.70 -20.96
N GLU A 109 -28.20 22.77 -20.98
CA GLU A 109 -29.09 21.70 -20.48
C GLU A 109 -28.90 20.42 -21.32
N SER A 110 -28.91 20.56 -22.66
CA SER A 110 -28.66 19.46 -23.59
C SER A 110 -27.27 18.82 -23.40
N ARG A 111 -26.22 19.64 -23.24
CA ARG A 111 -24.86 19.14 -22.92
C ARG A 111 -24.83 18.44 -21.58
N ARG A 112 -25.53 18.92 -20.56
CA ARG A 112 -25.59 18.26 -19.25
C ARG A 112 -26.18 16.85 -19.33
N LEU A 113 -27.13 16.60 -20.23
CA LEU A 113 -27.72 15.28 -20.44
C LEU A 113 -26.81 14.31 -21.18
N THR A 114 -25.87 14.82 -21.99
CA THR A 114 -25.07 14.02 -22.91
C THR A 114 -23.58 13.97 -22.57
N GLN A 115 -23.09 14.90 -21.74
CA GLN A 115 -21.68 15.10 -21.44
C GLN A 115 -21.38 15.18 -19.95
N LYS A 116 -20.11 15.01 -19.59
CA LYS A 116 -19.59 15.08 -18.23
C LYS A 116 -18.64 16.27 -18.07
N ALA A 117 -18.68 16.95 -16.94
CA ALA A 117 -17.64 17.92 -16.57
C ALA A 117 -16.27 17.24 -16.36
N CYS A 118 -15.23 17.76 -17.01
CA CYS A 118 -13.86 17.29 -16.96
C CYS A 118 -12.99 18.29 -16.17
N LEU A 119 -12.20 17.78 -15.22
CA LEU A 119 -11.32 18.60 -14.37
C LEU A 119 -9.83 18.40 -14.70
N GLU A 120 -9.53 17.77 -15.83
CA GLU A 120 -8.16 17.35 -16.17
C GLU A 120 -7.23 18.54 -16.38
N ARG A 121 -7.74 19.62 -16.97
CA ARG A 121 -7.03 20.90 -17.10
C ARG A 121 -6.46 21.39 -15.77
N TYR A 122 -7.26 21.35 -14.70
CA TYR A 122 -6.82 21.77 -13.37
C TYR A 122 -5.81 20.79 -12.78
N ARG A 123 -5.96 19.48 -13.02
CA ARG A 123 -4.98 18.48 -12.54
C ARG A 123 -3.61 18.65 -13.20
N ARG A 124 -3.57 18.95 -14.49
CA ARG A 124 -2.33 19.24 -15.23
C ARG A 124 -1.63 20.48 -14.68
N ALA A 125 -2.39 21.55 -14.41
CA ALA A 125 -1.85 22.73 -13.75
C ALA A 125 -1.28 22.40 -12.35
N THR A 126 -1.86 21.47 -11.59
CA THR A 126 -1.29 21.03 -10.31
C THR A 126 0.04 20.31 -10.51
N ALA A 127 0.16 19.52 -11.58
CA ALA A 127 1.40 18.81 -11.90
C ALA A 127 2.53 19.80 -12.26
N GLU A 128 2.23 20.88 -12.99
CA GLU A 128 3.19 21.97 -13.25
C GLU A 128 3.66 22.63 -11.94
N VAL A 129 2.73 22.89 -11.02
CA VAL A 129 3.02 23.45 -9.70
C VAL A 129 3.95 22.53 -8.90
N LEU A 130 3.62 21.23 -8.82
CA LEU A 130 4.47 20.27 -8.11
C LEU A 130 5.86 20.13 -8.73
N ALA A 131 5.96 20.11 -10.07
CA ALA A 131 7.24 20.07 -10.77
C ALA A 131 8.11 21.30 -10.46
N LEU A 132 7.49 22.49 -10.39
CA LEU A 132 8.17 23.72 -9.98
C LEU A 132 8.65 23.65 -8.53
N LEU A 133 7.79 23.20 -7.61
CA LEU A 133 8.15 23.08 -6.19
C LEU A 133 9.32 22.09 -5.98
N HIS A 134 9.31 20.94 -6.65
CA HIS A 134 10.44 19.98 -6.64
C HIS A 134 11.73 20.59 -7.14
N ARG A 135 11.66 21.33 -8.25
CA ARG A 135 12.84 21.97 -8.85
C ARG A 135 13.47 23.01 -7.90
N LEU A 136 12.63 23.76 -7.18
CA LEU A 136 13.09 24.84 -6.29
C LEU A 136 13.43 24.38 -4.87
N ALA A 137 12.84 23.27 -4.41
CA ALA A 137 12.99 22.77 -3.06
C ALA A 137 13.25 21.24 -3.05
N PRO A 138 14.34 20.76 -3.68
CA PRO A 138 14.58 19.32 -3.87
C PRO A 138 14.82 18.54 -2.57
N ALA A 139 15.17 19.22 -1.46
CA ALA A 139 15.34 18.61 -0.15
C ALA A 139 14.09 18.74 0.75
N ALA A 140 12.99 19.28 0.25
CA ALA A 140 11.73 19.36 0.98
C ALA A 140 10.91 18.06 0.79
N VAL A 141 10.21 17.64 1.85
CA VAL A 141 9.21 16.57 1.73
C VAL A 141 7.89 17.22 1.31
N ILE A 142 7.32 16.76 0.19
CA ILE A 142 6.11 17.34 -0.39
C ILE A 142 4.91 16.40 -0.21
N GLU A 143 3.83 16.92 0.35
CA GLU A 143 2.54 16.24 0.47
C GLU A 143 1.46 17.00 -0.31
N LYS A 144 0.93 16.39 -1.37
CA LYS A 144 -0.26 16.88 -2.05
C LYS A 144 -1.50 16.61 -1.19
N ALA A 145 -2.01 17.66 -0.55
CA ALA A 145 -3.20 17.60 0.29
C ALA A 145 -4.49 17.58 -0.54
N SER A 146 -4.55 18.43 -1.57
CA SER A 146 -5.68 18.53 -2.51
C SER A 146 -5.19 18.85 -3.94
N ILE A 147 -6.08 19.30 -4.82
CA ILE A 147 -5.71 19.77 -6.16
C ILE A 147 -4.99 21.14 -6.14
N ASP A 148 -5.22 21.93 -5.09
CA ASP A 148 -4.77 23.31 -4.92
C ASP A 148 -3.97 23.54 -3.63
N GLU A 149 -3.83 22.53 -2.77
CA GLU A 149 -3.12 22.59 -1.50
C GLU A 149 -1.94 21.62 -1.45
N VAL A 150 -0.80 22.12 -0.96
CA VAL A 150 0.43 21.36 -0.77
C VAL A 150 1.02 21.66 0.61
N TYR A 151 1.34 20.62 1.39
CA TYR A 151 2.23 20.78 2.54
C TYR A 151 3.67 20.52 2.13
N MET A 152 4.60 21.29 2.70
CA MET A 152 6.02 21.06 2.52
C MET A 152 6.70 21.06 3.88
N ASP A 153 7.44 20.00 4.19
CA ASP A 153 8.42 20.04 5.29
C ASP A 153 9.73 20.58 4.72
N VAL A 154 10.09 21.79 5.13
CA VAL A 154 11.30 22.49 4.69
C VAL A 154 12.37 22.50 5.77
N THR A 155 12.25 21.65 6.80
CA THR A 155 13.15 21.64 7.96
C THR A 155 14.62 21.46 7.56
N SER A 156 14.89 20.60 6.58
CA SER A 156 16.24 20.35 6.04
C SER A 156 16.80 21.57 5.30
N LEU A 157 16.00 22.20 4.44
CA LEU A 157 16.38 23.41 3.70
C LEU A 157 16.66 24.58 4.65
N VAL A 158 15.79 24.75 5.66
CA VAL A 158 15.99 25.73 6.71
C VAL A 158 17.29 25.46 7.46
N GLY A 159 17.59 24.21 7.80
CA GLY A 159 18.85 23.84 8.46
C GLY A 159 20.09 24.25 7.65
N GLN A 160 20.07 24.00 6.34
CA GLN A 160 21.16 24.39 5.42
C GLN A 160 21.32 25.92 5.35
N GLU A 161 20.22 26.66 5.22
CA GLU A 161 20.26 28.13 5.14
C GLU A 161 20.64 28.79 6.46
N VAL A 162 20.28 28.20 7.60
CA VAL A 162 20.68 28.69 8.93
C VAL A 162 22.19 28.50 9.16
N GLN A 163 22.75 27.33 8.81
CA GLN A 163 24.19 27.07 8.94
C GLN A 163 25.03 27.98 8.03
N GLY A 164 24.57 28.25 6.80
CA GLY A 164 25.26 29.13 5.85
C GLY A 164 25.19 30.63 6.18
N ARG A 165 24.35 31.04 7.14
CA ARG A 165 24.10 32.45 7.50
C ARG A 165 24.58 32.84 8.90
N ALA A 166 25.47 32.05 9.52
CA ALA A 166 25.94 32.24 10.89
C ALA A 166 26.53 33.64 11.21
N ALA A 167 26.89 34.44 10.19
CA ALA A 167 27.50 35.77 10.35
C ALA A 167 26.69 36.94 9.71
N ALA A 168 25.52 36.72 9.12
CA ALA A 168 24.73 37.79 8.49
C ALA A 168 23.74 38.43 9.49
N PRO A 169 23.59 39.77 9.54
CA PRO A 169 22.49 40.38 10.27
C PRO A 169 21.17 40.00 9.60
N VAL A 170 20.27 39.33 10.34
CA VAL A 170 18.98 38.81 9.85
C VAL A 170 17.90 39.90 9.76
N ASP A 171 18.21 41.15 10.11
CA ASP A 171 17.28 42.19 10.58
C ASP A 171 15.86 42.14 9.95
N ALA A 172 14.86 41.87 10.79
CA ALA A 172 13.41 42.04 10.58
C ALA A 172 12.63 41.20 9.54
N PHE A 173 13.21 40.25 8.79
CA PHE A 173 12.50 39.64 7.66
C PHE A 173 11.41 38.62 8.06
N ALA A 174 10.21 39.14 8.28
CA ALA A 174 8.99 38.42 7.98
C ALA A 174 8.84 38.20 6.45
N TRP A 175 9.70 38.74 5.58
CA TRP A 175 9.57 38.63 4.11
C TRP A 175 8.19 39.08 3.59
N GLY A 176 7.63 40.11 4.23
CA GLY A 176 6.25 40.55 3.99
C GLY A 176 5.18 39.64 4.63
N SER A 177 5.57 38.70 5.50
CA SER A 177 4.61 37.86 6.25
C SER A 177 3.92 38.65 7.34
N ILE A 178 2.70 38.23 7.62
CA ILE A 178 1.97 38.61 8.82
C ILE A 178 2.36 37.60 9.91
N VAL A 179 2.92 38.07 11.03
CA VAL A 179 3.34 37.21 12.14
C VAL A 179 2.33 37.31 13.27
N ILE A 180 1.75 36.18 13.67
CA ILE A 180 0.80 36.15 14.78
C ILE A 180 1.55 36.21 16.11
N GLY A 181 1.11 37.06 17.03
CA GLY A 181 1.77 37.28 18.31
C GLY A 181 2.97 38.22 18.26
N GLY A 182 3.06 39.07 17.22
CA GLY A 182 4.11 40.08 17.07
C GLY A 182 5.36 39.60 16.31
N PRO A 183 6.38 40.45 16.15
CA PRO A 183 7.61 40.13 15.43
C PRO A 183 8.29 38.84 15.94
N LEU A 184 8.98 38.12 15.05
CA LEU A 184 9.73 36.91 15.42
C LEU A 184 10.97 37.28 16.24
N ASP A 185 11.19 36.54 17.33
CA ASP A 185 12.41 36.64 18.14
C ASP A 185 13.53 35.82 17.47
N VAL A 186 14.41 36.49 16.74
CA VAL A 186 15.55 35.84 16.08
C VAL A 186 16.59 35.28 17.07
N GLY A 187 16.51 35.64 18.36
CA GLY A 187 17.30 35.02 19.42
C GLY A 187 16.86 33.57 19.70
N SER A 188 15.58 33.28 19.55
CA SER A 188 15.03 31.93 19.63
C SER A 188 15.41 31.10 18.40
N GLU A 189 16.02 29.93 18.60
CA GLU A 189 16.38 29.03 17.50
C GLU A 189 15.15 28.67 16.65
N PHE A 190 14.04 28.32 17.30
CA PHE A 190 12.82 27.92 16.61
C PHE A 190 12.25 29.06 15.75
N GLU A 191 12.20 30.28 16.28
CA GLU A 191 11.64 31.41 15.54
C GLU A 191 12.57 31.91 14.43
N ARG A 192 13.89 31.83 14.64
CA ARG A 192 14.87 32.01 13.57
C ARG A 192 14.63 31.05 12.42
N ARG A 193 14.35 29.78 12.72
CA ARG A 193 14.01 28.76 11.70
C ARG A 193 12.70 29.10 10.97
N LEU A 194 11.67 29.59 11.69
CA LEU A 194 10.43 30.07 11.06
C LEU A 194 10.67 31.27 10.14
N ALA A 195 11.54 32.21 10.52
CA ALA A 195 11.90 33.36 9.68
C ALA A 195 12.58 32.94 8.36
N VAL A 196 13.49 31.95 8.42
CA VAL A 196 14.09 31.36 7.21
C VAL A 196 13.04 30.62 6.38
N GLY A 197 12.13 29.87 7.02
CA GLY A 197 11.00 29.23 6.37
C GLY A 197 10.08 30.22 5.64
N ALA A 198 9.84 31.39 6.22
CA ALA A 198 9.10 32.48 5.57
C ALA A 198 9.81 33.02 4.32
N GLY A 199 11.14 33.06 4.32
CA GLY A 199 11.94 33.42 3.15
C GLY A 199 11.86 32.39 2.02
N ILE A 200 11.89 31.10 2.36
CA ILE A 200 11.67 30.01 1.40
C ILE A 200 10.25 30.13 0.82
N ALA A 201 9.23 30.31 1.66
CA ALA A 201 7.85 30.49 1.22
C ALA A 201 7.69 31.67 0.25
N CYS A 202 8.32 32.81 0.56
CA CYS A 202 8.31 34.00 -0.30
C CYS A 202 8.89 33.72 -1.69
N ARG A 203 10.05 33.03 -1.76
CA ARG A 203 10.66 32.62 -3.05
C ARG A 203 9.78 31.65 -3.83
N LEU A 204 9.22 30.63 -3.16
CA LEU A 204 8.33 29.66 -3.81
C LEU A 204 7.09 30.34 -4.38
N ARG A 205 6.43 31.21 -3.60
CA ARG A 205 5.28 32.00 -4.06
C ARG A 205 5.65 32.95 -5.22
N GLY A 206 6.80 33.61 -5.13
CA GLY A 206 7.32 34.46 -6.19
C GLY A 206 7.49 33.69 -7.51
N ALA A 207 8.06 32.49 -7.45
CA ALA A 207 8.23 31.63 -8.62
C ALA A 207 6.90 31.09 -9.18
N LEU A 208 5.95 30.69 -8.31
CA LEU A 208 4.60 30.32 -8.75
C LEU A 208 3.95 31.46 -9.55
N GLN A 209 4.15 32.70 -9.10
CA GLN A 209 3.61 33.87 -9.77
C GLN A 209 4.34 34.22 -11.06
N SER A 210 5.68 34.23 -11.07
CA SER A 210 6.45 34.64 -12.25
C SER A 210 6.49 33.58 -13.36
N GLU A 211 6.55 32.29 -13.00
CA GLU A 211 6.70 31.21 -13.98
C GLU A 211 5.36 30.58 -14.39
N LEU A 212 4.42 30.46 -13.45
CA LEU A 212 3.14 29.79 -13.71
C LEU A 212 1.93 30.72 -13.70
N ALA A 213 2.12 32.02 -13.42
CA ALA A 213 1.07 33.02 -13.28
C ALA A 213 0.06 32.74 -12.15
N PHE A 214 0.43 31.91 -11.17
CA PHE A 214 -0.41 31.58 -10.03
C PHE A 214 0.00 32.32 -8.77
N THR A 215 -0.94 32.96 -8.08
CA THR A 215 -0.75 33.40 -6.70
C THR A 215 -1.17 32.32 -5.73
N ALA A 216 -0.50 32.27 -4.59
CA ALA A 216 -0.82 31.38 -3.49
C ALA A 216 -0.75 32.13 -2.17
N SER A 217 -1.58 31.70 -1.23
CA SER A 217 -1.47 32.08 0.16
C SER A 217 -0.74 30.97 0.94
N THR A 218 0.18 31.33 1.84
CA THR A 218 1.03 30.34 2.51
C THR A 218 1.04 30.52 4.03
N GLY A 219 0.86 29.43 4.77
CA GLY A 219 1.07 29.43 6.22
C GLY A 219 2.37 28.75 6.58
N ILE A 220 3.09 29.31 7.56
CA ILE A 220 4.38 28.83 8.03
C ILE A 220 4.28 28.58 9.53
N ALA A 221 4.53 27.35 9.98
CA ALA A 221 4.45 26.98 11.40
C ALA A 221 5.28 25.72 11.73
N GLY A 222 5.31 25.33 13.00
CA GLY A 222 5.99 24.11 13.45
C GLY A 222 5.25 22.79 13.16
N ASN A 223 4.03 22.87 12.63
CA ASN A 223 3.20 21.70 12.32
C ASN A 223 2.16 21.99 11.22
N LYS A 224 1.60 20.92 10.63
CA LYS A 224 0.61 20.98 9.54
C LYS A 224 -0.68 21.72 9.94
N LEU A 225 -1.11 21.58 11.19
CA LEU A 225 -2.37 22.16 11.67
C LEU A 225 -2.31 23.69 11.61
N LEU A 226 -1.30 24.28 12.25
CA LEU A 226 -1.08 25.72 12.26
C LEU A 226 -0.72 26.25 10.87
N ALA A 227 0.11 25.54 10.09
CA ALA A 227 0.43 25.95 8.73
C ALA A 227 -0.83 26.07 7.86
N LYS A 228 -1.76 25.10 7.95
CA LYS A 228 -3.04 25.18 7.22
C LYS A 228 -3.86 26.39 7.65
N ILE A 229 -4.01 26.61 8.95
CA ILE A 229 -4.78 27.75 9.48
C ILE A 229 -4.16 29.06 8.98
N GLY A 230 -2.84 29.24 9.08
CA GLY A 230 -2.14 30.45 8.66
C GLY A 230 -2.33 30.78 7.18
N SER A 231 -2.34 29.77 6.29
CA SER A 231 -2.57 29.98 4.86
C SER A 231 -3.98 30.49 4.52
N ALA A 232 -4.96 30.27 5.40
CA ALA A 232 -6.35 30.66 5.20
C ALA A 232 -6.69 32.04 5.77
N MET A 233 -5.87 32.59 6.67
CA MET A 233 -6.19 33.82 7.40
C MET A 233 -6.16 35.08 6.52
N HIS A 234 -5.17 35.20 5.62
CA HIS A 234 -4.87 36.46 4.95
C HIS A 234 -4.90 36.34 3.42
N LYS A 235 -5.85 35.60 2.86
CA LYS A 235 -5.96 35.49 1.40
C LYS A 235 -6.48 36.79 0.76
N PRO A 236 -6.09 37.12 -0.49
CA PRO A 236 -5.20 36.38 -1.39
C PRO A 236 -3.74 36.83 -1.32
N ASN A 237 -2.85 35.99 -1.87
CA ASN A 237 -1.45 36.29 -2.15
C ASN A 237 -0.69 36.90 -0.95
N GLN A 238 -0.90 36.35 0.23
CA GLN A 238 -0.12 36.69 1.43
C GLN A 238 0.51 35.45 2.04
N GLN A 239 1.35 35.66 3.04
CA GLN A 239 1.85 34.59 3.87
C GLN A 239 1.75 34.93 5.35
N THR A 240 1.48 33.92 6.17
CA THR A 240 1.25 34.08 7.61
C THR A 240 2.17 33.14 8.37
N VAL A 241 2.96 33.68 9.30
CA VAL A 241 3.76 32.89 10.23
C VAL A 241 3.01 32.75 11.55
N ILE A 242 2.82 31.52 12.01
CA ILE A 242 2.23 31.22 13.31
C ILE A 242 3.29 30.56 14.18
N PRO A 243 4.01 31.33 15.02
CA PRO A 243 4.89 30.77 16.04
C PRO A 243 4.07 30.13 17.17
N GLN A 244 4.70 29.27 17.97
CA GLN A 244 4.00 28.51 19.01
C GLN A 244 3.33 29.42 20.05
N ARG A 245 3.95 30.55 20.40
CA ARG A 245 3.34 31.55 21.32
C ARG A 245 2.05 32.18 20.75
N GLY A 246 1.92 32.26 19.43
CA GLY A 246 0.73 32.78 18.75
C GLY A 246 -0.38 31.74 18.56
N ALA A 247 -0.13 30.46 18.87
CA ALA A 247 -1.08 29.37 18.61
C ALA A 247 -2.39 29.54 19.38
N LEU A 248 -2.33 29.85 20.68
CA LEU A 248 -3.54 30.01 21.50
C LEU A 248 -4.38 31.21 21.05
N GLN A 249 -3.73 32.31 20.66
CA GLN A 249 -4.41 33.50 20.12
C GLN A 249 -5.23 33.13 18.87
N VAL A 250 -4.66 32.33 17.96
CA VAL A 250 -5.36 31.88 16.75
C VAL A 250 -6.52 30.94 17.10
N MET A 251 -6.33 30.06 18.09
CA MET A 251 -7.32 29.03 18.44
C MET A 251 -8.51 29.56 19.22
N GLN A 252 -8.37 30.67 19.94
CA GLN A 252 -9.40 31.16 20.85
C GLN A 252 -10.76 31.35 20.15
N ASP A 253 -10.76 32.02 19.00
CA ASP A 253 -11.99 32.32 18.23
C ASP A 253 -12.17 31.44 16.99
N LEU A 254 -11.34 30.40 16.80
CA LEU A 254 -11.39 29.56 15.60
C LEU A 254 -12.65 28.67 15.65
N PRO A 255 -13.59 28.79 14.69
CA PRO A 255 -14.75 27.91 14.63
C PRO A 255 -14.32 26.45 14.42
N LEU A 256 -14.96 25.50 15.12
CA LEU A 256 -14.60 24.07 15.04
C LEU A 256 -14.67 23.54 13.60
N ALA A 257 -15.63 23.99 12.80
CA ALA A 257 -15.74 23.61 11.39
C ALA A 257 -14.53 24.00 10.53
N LYS A 258 -13.72 24.99 10.95
CA LYS A 258 -12.48 25.39 10.28
C LYS A 258 -11.25 24.62 10.79
N LEU A 259 -11.37 23.90 11.90
CA LEU A 259 -10.30 23.07 12.45
C LEU A 259 -10.29 21.69 11.75
N ARG A 260 -9.12 21.26 11.27
CA ARG A 260 -8.99 19.99 10.54
C ARG A 260 -9.36 18.81 11.44
N GLY A 261 -10.31 17.99 11.00
CA GLY A 261 -10.83 16.83 11.76
C GLY A 261 -12.10 17.13 12.57
N PHE A 262 -12.52 18.39 12.64
CA PHE A 262 -13.66 18.81 13.46
C PHE A 262 -14.89 19.23 12.65
N GLY A 263 -14.81 19.35 11.32
CA GLY A 263 -15.96 19.72 10.46
C GLY A 263 -16.97 18.60 10.16
N GLY A 264 -17.11 17.60 11.04
CA GLY A 264 -18.06 16.50 10.88
C GLY A 264 -18.60 16.04 12.23
N LYS A 265 -18.91 14.75 12.38
CA LYS A 265 -19.51 14.18 13.61
C LYS A 265 -18.81 14.59 14.90
N LEU A 266 -17.48 14.69 14.89
CA LEU A 266 -16.73 15.13 16.08
C LEU A 266 -17.06 16.58 16.47
N GLY A 267 -17.16 17.48 15.50
CA GLY A 267 -17.57 18.87 15.75
C GLY A 267 -19.00 18.94 16.23
N GLU A 268 -19.92 18.22 15.58
CA GLU A 268 -21.33 18.14 16.00
C GLU A 268 -21.44 17.69 17.47
N GLN A 269 -20.69 16.67 17.87
CA GLN A 269 -20.65 16.19 19.26
C GLN A 269 -20.04 17.19 20.25
N LEU A 270 -19.14 18.06 19.81
CA LEU A 270 -18.57 19.13 20.65
C LEU A 270 -19.52 20.34 20.72
N GLU A 271 -20.26 20.62 19.65
CA GLU A 271 -21.33 21.61 19.63
C GLU A 271 -22.48 21.23 20.56
N GLU A 272 -22.81 19.93 20.67
CA GLU A 272 -23.73 19.39 21.69
C GLU A 272 -23.27 19.68 23.13
N LEU A 273 -21.96 19.82 23.35
CA LEU A 273 -21.36 20.22 24.62
C LEU A 273 -21.27 21.74 24.78
N GLY A 274 -21.94 22.51 23.92
CA GLY A 274 -21.96 23.97 23.95
C GLY A 274 -20.72 24.64 23.38
N CYS A 275 -19.83 23.90 22.69
CA CYS A 275 -18.60 24.43 22.14
C CYS A 275 -18.71 24.62 20.61
N THR A 276 -18.69 25.86 20.13
CA THR A 276 -18.65 26.21 18.70
C THR A 276 -17.26 26.66 18.24
N THR A 277 -16.37 26.98 19.17
CA THR A 277 -14.99 27.43 18.93
C THR A 277 -13.97 26.54 19.63
N ALA A 278 -12.73 26.51 19.12
CA ALA A 278 -11.65 25.77 19.76
C ALA A 278 -11.29 26.33 21.15
N GLY A 279 -11.40 27.65 21.37
CA GLY A 279 -11.21 28.26 22.69
C GLY A 279 -12.22 27.80 23.74
N GLN A 280 -13.47 27.54 23.37
CA GLN A 280 -14.47 26.96 24.29
C GLN A 280 -14.12 25.51 24.65
N VAL A 281 -13.68 24.71 23.68
CA VAL A 281 -13.25 23.33 23.95
C VAL A 281 -12.04 23.28 24.89
N GLN A 282 -11.13 24.27 24.83
CA GLN A 282 -9.99 24.36 25.75
C GLN A 282 -10.41 24.49 27.24
N GLN A 283 -11.63 24.96 27.52
CA GLN A 283 -12.16 25.09 28.89
C GLN A 283 -12.69 23.77 29.45
N LEU A 284 -12.86 22.74 28.61
CA LEU A 284 -13.29 21.42 29.05
C LEU A 284 -12.14 20.67 29.73
N SER A 285 -12.46 19.95 30.81
CA SER A 285 -11.47 19.12 31.50
C SER A 285 -11.13 17.87 30.70
N HIS A 286 -9.90 17.37 30.86
CA HIS A 286 -9.48 16.09 30.27
C HIS A 286 -10.43 14.95 30.63
N ALA A 287 -10.87 14.88 31.89
CA ALA A 287 -11.78 13.86 32.37
C ALA A 287 -13.15 13.91 31.65
N SER A 288 -13.69 15.11 31.41
CA SER A 288 -14.95 15.31 30.68
C SER A 288 -14.83 14.85 29.22
N LEU A 289 -13.72 15.18 28.57
CA LEU A 289 -13.45 14.75 27.20
C LEU A 289 -13.22 13.24 27.12
N ALA A 290 -12.44 12.67 28.04
CA ALA A 290 -12.13 11.24 28.09
C ALA A 290 -13.38 10.39 28.35
N ALA A 291 -14.29 10.85 29.21
CA ALA A 291 -15.55 10.18 29.48
C ALA A 291 -16.46 10.10 28.23
N ARG A 292 -16.45 11.13 27.37
CA ARG A 292 -17.31 11.19 26.18
C ARG A 292 -16.69 10.55 24.94
N PHE A 293 -15.39 10.71 24.74
CA PHE A 293 -14.71 10.37 23.48
C PHE A 293 -13.66 9.26 23.62
N GLY A 294 -13.36 8.82 24.84
CA GLY A 294 -12.23 7.92 25.15
C GLY A 294 -10.91 8.68 25.36
N ALA A 295 -9.99 8.08 26.12
CA ALA A 295 -8.75 8.74 26.55
C ALA A 295 -7.87 9.22 25.39
N GLU A 296 -7.61 8.37 24.40
CA GLU A 296 -6.76 8.72 23.25
C GLU A 296 -7.33 9.89 22.45
N ARG A 297 -8.65 9.87 22.21
CA ARG A 297 -9.33 10.91 21.44
C ARG A 297 -9.44 12.22 22.22
N ALA A 298 -9.59 12.16 23.54
CA ALA A 298 -9.52 13.34 24.40
C ALA A 298 -8.15 14.03 24.29
N THR A 299 -7.06 13.26 24.38
CA THR A 299 -5.69 13.80 24.17
C THR A 299 -5.54 14.43 22.79
N TYR A 300 -6.05 13.80 21.73
CA TYR A 300 -6.05 14.38 20.39
C TYR A 300 -6.81 15.70 20.32
N ILE A 301 -8.02 15.76 20.89
CA ILE A 301 -8.85 16.98 20.91
C ILE A 301 -8.10 18.10 21.61
N GLU A 302 -7.59 17.83 22.82
CA GLU A 302 -6.86 18.79 23.65
C GLU A 302 -5.61 19.36 22.98
N GLN A 303 -4.85 18.52 22.28
CA GLN A 303 -3.68 18.95 21.53
C GLN A 303 -4.09 19.81 20.33
N ALA A 304 -5.08 19.36 19.56
CA ALA A 304 -5.54 20.05 18.36
C ALA A 304 -6.06 21.46 18.67
N VAL A 305 -6.89 21.61 19.72
CA VAL A 305 -7.44 22.92 20.09
C VAL A 305 -6.39 23.86 20.68
N ARG A 306 -5.21 23.36 21.08
CA ARG A 306 -4.06 24.17 21.51
C ARG A 306 -3.03 24.41 20.40
N GLY A 307 -3.34 24.01 19.16
CA GLY A 307 -2.42 24.17 18.01
C GLY A 307 -1.25 23.19 18.01
N VAL A 308 -1.32 22.11 18.78
CA VAL A 308 -0.31 21.08 18.84
C VAL A 308 -0.69 19.94 17.89
N SER A 309 0.24 19.57 17.01
CA SER A 309 0.08 18.41 16.13
C SER A 309 1.44 17.80 15.81
N HIS A 310 1.50 16.47 15.92
CA HIS A 310 2.70 15.68 15.63
C HIS A 310 2.64 14.98 14.27
N GLU A 311 1.58 15.18 13.49
CA GLU A 311 1.45 14.62 12.14
C GLU A 311 2.63 15.11 11.27
N ALA A 312 3.37 14.16 10.68
CA ALA A 312 4.44 14.45 9.74
C ALA A 312 3.86 14.80 8.36
N VAL A 313 4.59 15.63 7.61
CA VAL A 313 4.33 15.78 6.17
C VAL A 313 4.80 14.49 5.51
N GLN A 314 3.91 13.84 4.75
CA GLN A 314 4.19 12.58 4.10
C GLN A 314 4.54 12.82 2.63
N GLU A 315 5.56 12.14 2.12
CA GLU A 315 5.85 12.15 0.69
C GLU A 315 4.69 11.48 -0.06
N ARG A 316 3.76 12.30 -0.58
CA ARG A 316 2.49 11.82 -1.13
C ARG A 316 1.98 12.74 -2.22
N GLU A 317 2.35 12.45 -3.45
CA GLU A 317 1.85 13.15 -4.63
C GLU A 317 0.88 12.32 -5.45
N ARG A 318 1.05 11.00 -5.37
CA ARG A 318 0.28 10.03 -6.14
C ARG A 318 -1.10 9.81 -5.51
N PRO A 319 -2.21 9.89 -6.28
CA PRO A 319 -3.53 9.60 -5.75
C PRO A 319 -3.65 8.12 -5.38
N LYS A 320 -4.37 7.81 -4.29
CA LYS A 320 -4.67 6.42 -3.87
C LYS A 320 -5.70 5.74 -4.79
N SER A 321 -6.61 6.53 -5.35
CA SER A 321 -7.64 6.09 -6.28
C SER A 321 -7.95 7.18 -7.31
N MET A 322 -8.52 6.79 -8.44
CA MET A 322 -8.93 7.70 -9.51
C MET A 322 -10.40 7.51 -9.84
N LEU A 323 -11.24 8.47 -9.43
CA LEU A 323 -12.67 8.43 -9.65
C LEU A 323 -13.08 9.31 -10.84
N ALA A 324 -13.95 8.79 -11.70
CA ALA A 324 -14.74 9.55 -12.67
C ALA A 324 -16.22 9.39 -12.31
N ALA A 325 -16.97 10.49 -12.16
CA ALA A 325 -18.35 10.45 -11.67
C ALA A 325 -19.31 11.36 -12.44
N LYS A 326 -20.57 10.93 -12.58
CA LYS A 326 -21.66 11.72 -13.11
C LYS A 326 -22.91 11.55 -12.24
N SER A 327 -23.56 12.67 -11.93
CA SER A 327 -24.94 12.69 -11.43
C SER A 327 -25.89 13.14 -12.55
N PHE A 328 -27.03 12.46 -12.64
CA PHE A 328 -28.04 12.63 -13.69
C PHE A 328 -29.44 12.46 -13.10
N ASN A 329 -30.47 12.78 -13.89
CA ASN A 329 -31.86 12.55 -13.48
C ASN A 329 -32.10 11.05 -13.29
N PRO A 330 -32.82 10.61 -12.24
CA PRO A 330 -33.07 9.20 -11.98
C PRO A 330 -33.55 8.46 -13.24
N THR A 331 -32.88 7.37 -13.61
CA THR A 331 -33.22 6.59 -14.82
C THR A 331 -33.24 5.09 -14.55
N TYR A 332 -34.14 4.38 -15.23
CA TYR A 332 -34.17 2.91 -15.32
C TYR A 332 -33.51 2.40 -16.60
N ASP A 333 -33.14 3.30 -17.51
CA ASP A 333 -32.61 2.94 -18.82
C ASP A 333 -31.17 2.41 -18.72
N LEU A 334 -31.00 1.12 -19.01
CA LEU A 334 -29.70 0.46 -19.01
C LEU A 334 -28.81 0.91 -20.17
N GLU A 335 -29.37 1.41 -21.27
CA GLU A 335 -28.58 1.95 -22.38
C GLU A 335 -27.94 3.29 -21.98
N ALA A 336 -28.69 4.16 -21.30
CA ALA A 336 -28.13 5.35 -20.67
C ALA A 336 -27.02 5.00 -19.66
N ILE A 337 -27.18 3.96 -18.84
CA ILE A 337 -26.12 3.51 -17.92
C ILE A 337 -24.88 3.04 -18.68
N ARG A 338 -25.05 2.23 -19.74
CA ARG A 338 -23.94 1.77 -20.60
C ARG A 338 -23.19 2.95 -21.20
N LYS A 339 -23.93 3.95 -21.73
CA LYS A 339 -23.36 5.18 -22.28
C LYS A 339 -22.53 5.93 -21.24
N TRP A 340 -23.02 6.06 -20.01
CA TRP A 340 -22.27 6.71 -18.93
C TRP A 340 -21.04 5.89 -18.52
N CYS A 341 -21.11 4.55 -18.45
CA CYS A 341 -19.93 3.72 -18.25
C CYS A 341 -18.84 4.02 -19.30
N GLY A 342 -19.22 4.15 -20.58
CA GLY A 342 -18.30 4.54 -21.66
C GLY A 342 -17.61 5.88 -21.42
N ILE A 343 -18.39 6.96 -21.21
CA ILE A 343 -17.83 8.31 -20.96
C ILE A 343 -16.90 8.33 -19.75
N LEU A 344 -17.31 7.68 -18.66
CA LEU A 344 -16.52 7.65 -17.44
C LEU A 344 -15.23 6.84 -17.61
N ALA A 345 -15.28 5.75 -18.38
CA ALA A 345 -14.12 4.91 -18.68
C ALA A 345 -13.12 5.63 -19.58
N GLN A 346 -13.57 6.44 -20.53
CA GLN A 346 -12.71 7.26 -21.38
C GLN A 346 -11.81 8.20 -20.54
N GLU A 347 -12.40 8.94 -19.60
CA GLU A 347 -11.63 9.80 -18.70
C GLU A 347 -10.69 8.98 -17.80
N LEU A 348 -11.19 7.86 -17.26
CA LEU A 348 -10.41 7.05 -16.33
C LEU A 348 -9.20 6.42 -17.02
N ALA A 349 -9.36 5.89 -18.23
CA ALA A 349 -8.30 5.27 -19.03
C ALA A 349 -7.20 6.29 -19.36
N GLY A 350 -7.56 7.50 -19.82
CA GLY A 350 -6.57 8.54 -20.10
C GLY A 350 -5.75 8.95 -18.86
N ARG A 351 -6.38 8.96 -17.69
CA ARG A 351 -5.70 9.27 -16.41
C ARG A 351 -4.83 8.13 -15.91
N MET A 352 -5.28 6.89 -16.08
CA MET A 352 -4.46 5.70 -15.81
C MET A 352 -3.21 5.70 -16.69
N ALA A 353 -3.33 6.14 -17.95
CA ALA A 353 -2.21 6.21 -18.90
C ALA A 353 -1.13 7.18 -18.48
N ALA A 354 -1.54 8.38 -18.09
CA ALA A 354 -0.64 9.37 -17.54
C ALA A 354 0.05 8.87 -16.24
N ASP A 355 -0.72 8.27 -15.34
CA ASP A 355 -0.22 7.80 -14.03
C ASP A 355 0.75 6.61 -14.14
N SER A 356 0.47 5.67 -15.02
CA SER A 356 1.33 4.52 -15.30
C SER A 356 2.64 4.95 -15.97
N THR A 357 2.58 5.93 -16.89
CA THR A 357 3.78 6.53 -17.49
C THR A 357 4.61 7.26 -16.44
N GLN A 358 3.98 8.07 -15.58
CA GLN A 358 4.66 8.91 -14.60
C GLN A 358 5.18 8.13 -13.38
N PHE A 359 4.36 7.25 -12.82
CA PHE A 359 4.62 6.58 -11.54
C PHE A 359 4.89 5.08 -11.68
N ARG A 360 4.94 4.55 -12.91
CA ARG A 360 5.20 3.13 -13.19
C ARG A 360 4.31 2.25 -12.33
N ARG A 361 3.00 2.45 -12.37
CA ARG A 361 2.05 1.67 -11.56
C ARG A 361 0.75 1.44 -12.31
N ARG A 362 -0.02 0.45 -11.86
CA ARG A 362 -1.32 0.10 -12.42
C ARG A 362 -2.35 -0.23 -11.34
N PRO A 363 -3.64 0.09 -11.54
CA PRO A 363 -4.69 -0.28 -10.61
C PRO A 363 -5.02 -1.77 -10.68
N LYS A 364 -5.37 -2.36 -9.54
CA LYS A 364 -5.83 -3.76 -9.45
C LYS A 364 -7.35 -3.89 -9.52
N ASN A 365 -8.07 -2.88 -9.04
CA ASN A 365 -9.51 -2.96 -8.84
C ASN A 365 -10.24 -1.85 -9.60
N LEU A 366 -11.35 -2.24 -10.23
CA LEU A 366 -12.36 -1.35 -10.78
C LEU A 366 -13.56 -1.34 -9.83
N VAL A 367 -13.89 -0.16 -9.30
CA VAL A 367 -15.00 0.04 -8.36
C VAL A 367 -16.09 0.84 -9.05
N VAL A 368 -17.33 0.36 -9.00
CA VAL A 368 -18.51 1.10 -9.47
C VAL A 368 -19.26 1.62 -8.25
N HIS A 369 -19.36 2.94 -8.13
CA HIS A 369 -20.16 3.63 -7.12
C HIS A 369 -21.49 4.06 -7.74
N TYR A 370 -22.56 3.98 -6.97
CA TYR A 370 -23.91 4.27 -7.44
C TYR A 370 -24.78 4.84 -6.32
N ARG A 371 -25.84 5.51 -6.74
CA ARG A 371 -26.86 6.02 -5.83
C ARG A 371 -28.25 5.90 -6.43
N GLN A 372 -29.15 5.26 -5.70
CA GLN A 372 -30.56 5.19 -6.04
C GLN A 372 -31.19 6.58 -5.94
N GLY A 373 -32.02 6.94 -6.92
CA GLY A 373 -32.83 8.15 -6.94
C GLY A 373 -34.12 7.92 -6.18
N VAL A 374 -34.09 8.08 -4.86
CA VAL A 374 -35.29 8.03 -4.01
C VAL A 374 -35.84 9.46 -3.81
N PRO A 375 -37.14 9.72 -4.04
CA PRO A 375 -37.76 10.98 -3.64
C PRO A 375 -37.63 11.18 -2.12
N PRO A 376 -37.41 12.40 -1.61
CA PRO A 376 -37.38 12.65 -0.17
C PRO A 376 -38.66 12.17 0.52
N ALA A 377 -38.56 11.38 1.59
CA ALA A 377 -39.71 11.04 2.43
C ALA A 377 -40.29 12.28 3.16
N ASN A 378 -39.48 13.34 3.31
CA ASN A 378 -39.89 14.63 3.89
C ASN A 378 -39.23 15.78 3.10
N PRO A 379 -39.99 16.75 2.54
CA PRO A 379 -39.43 17.89 1.82
C PRO A 379 -38.53 18.81 2.66
N ARG A 380 -38.68 18.78 4.00
CA ARG A 380 -37.91 19.63 4.94
C ARG A 380 -36.54 19.06 5.32
N HIS A 381 -36.28 17.78 5.05
CA HIS A 381 -35.00 17.14 5.30
C HIS A 381 -34.57 16.31 4.08
N PRO A 382 -33.46 16.65 3.41
CA PRO A 382 -32.96 15.82 2.30
C PRO A 382 -32.67 14.40 2.82
N PRO A 383 -33.06 13.34 2.09
CA PRO A 383 -32.76 11.98 2.52
C PRO A 383 -31.24 11.84 2.63
N ALA A 384 -30.77 11.16 3.68
CA ALA A 384 -29.37 10.76 3.80
C ALA A 384 -29.06 9.82 2.62
N SER A 385 -28.58 10.38 1.52
CA SER A 385 -28.37 9.64 0.29
C SER A 385 -27.07 8.84 0.45
N SER A 386 -27.15 7.58 0.90
CA SER A 386 -25.98 6.71 0.98
C SER A 386 -25.50 6.35 -0.42
N GLU A 387 -24.26 6.72 -0.74
CA GLU A 387 -23.59 6.23 -1.94
C GLU A 387 -23.07 4.83 -1.65
N HIS A 388 -23.41 3.87 -2.52
CA HIS A 388 -23.00 2.48 -2.39
C HIS A 388 -21.95 2.15 -3.45
N SER A 389 -21.22 1.05 -3.26
CA SER A 389 -20.22 0.61 -4.23
C SER A 389 -20.05 -0.90 -4.27
N LYS A 390 -19.66 -1.41 -5.44
CA LYS A 390 -19.16 -2.78 -5.62
C LYS A 390 -17.89 -2.74 -6.44
N SER A 391 -17.03 -3.73 -6.29
CA SER A 391 -15.76 -3.83 -7.02
C SER A 391 -15.66 -5.11 -7.84
N CYS A 392 -14.81 -5.06 -8.85
CA CYS A 392 -14.35 -6.21 -9.62
C CYS A 392 -12.87 -6.02 -9.97
N PRO A 393 -12.15 -7.09 -10.38
CA PRO A 393 -10.79 -6.96 -10.89
C PRO A 393 -10.74 -6.00 -12.09
N MET A 394 -9.70 -5.17 -12.14
CA MET A 394 -9.43 -4.33 -13.30
C MET A 394 -9.23 -5.21 -14.55
N PRO A 395 -9.81 -4.86 -15.71
CA PRO A 395 -9.62 -5.61 -16.96
C PRO A 395 -8.14 -5.82 -17.29
N ARG A 396 -7.83 -6.97 -17.90
CA ARG A 396 -6.44 -7.37 -18.16
C ARG A 396 -5.77 -6.42 -19.16
N PHE A 397 -4.56 -6.01 -18.80
CA PHE A 397 -3.59 -5.37 -19.67
C PHE A 397 -3.14 -6.41 -20.71
N THR A 398 -3.46 -6.23 -21.99
CA THR A 398 -2.79 -7.00 -23.06
C THR A 398 -1.31 -6.68 -22.99
N SER A 399 -0.43 -7.67 -23.15
CA SER A 399 1.02 -7.61 -22.87
C SER A 399 1.68 -6.26 -23.23
N HIS A 400 1.81 -5.37 -22.23
CA HIS A 400 2.42 -4.02 -22.27
C HIS A 400 1.50 -2.79 -22.51
N THR A 401 0.18 -2.94 -22.67
CA THR A 401 -0.75 -1.80 -22.84
C THR A 401 -1.82 -1.75 -21.75
N GLU A 402 -2.23 -0.52 -21.43
CA GLU A 402 -3.30 -0.25 -20.47
C GLU A 402 -4.65 -0.76 -20.93
N PRO A 403 -5.57 -1.10 -20.01
CA PRO A 403 -6.90 -1.52 -20.42
C PRO A 403 -7.55 -0.38 -21.20
N SER A 404 -8.08 -0.72 -22.38
CA SER A 404 -8.76 0.26 -23.22
C SER A 404 -9.99 0.81 -22.50
N ALA A 405 -10.43 2.01 -22.88
CA ALA A 405 -11.63 2.62 -22.31
C ALA A 405 -12.85 1.70 -22.48
N GLU A 406 -12.95 0.99 -23.60
CA GLU A 406 -14.02 0.03 -23.89
C GLU A 406 -13.98 -1.15 -22.92
N ALA A 407 -12.80 -1.72 -22.65
CA ALA A 407 -12.67 -2.84 -21.71
C ALA A 407 -13.07 -2.43 -20.28
N VAL A 408 -12.69 -1.23 -19.85
CA VAL A 408 -13.10 -0.66 -18.55
C VAL A 408 -14.60 -0.39 -18.51
N ALA A 409 -15.18 0.15 -19.60
CA ALA A 409 -16.62 0.40 -19.71
C ALA A 409 -17.44 -0.89 -19.64
N ASP A 410 -17.04 -1.92 -20.38
CA ASP A 410 -17.70 -3.22 -20.43
C ASP A 410 -17.66 -3.92 -19.06
N ALA A 411 -16.51 -3.87 -18.38
CA ALA A 411 -16.37 -4.43 -17.04
C ALA A 411 -17.24 -3.67 -16.01
N ALA A 412 -17.25 -2.34 -16.07
CA ALA A 412 -18.11 -1.52 -15.21
C ALA A 412 -19.60 -1.82 -15.45
N PHE A 413 -20.01 -1.88 -16.73
CA PHE A 413 -21.39 -2.15 -17.11
C PHE A 413 -21.82 -3.58 -16.74
N LYS A 414 -20.94 -4.57 -16.94
CA LYS A 414 -21.18 -5.96 -16.50
C LYS A 414 -21.31 -6.07 -14.99
N LEU A 415 -20.46 -5.38 -14.23
CA LEU A 415 -20.60 -5.32 -12.77
C LEU A 415 -21.91 -4.66 -12.37
N PHE A 416 -22.29 -3.59 -13.08
CA PHE A 416 -23.54 -2.89 -12.82
C PHE A 416 -24.76 -3.79 -13.03
N THR A 417 -24.88 -4.42 -14.19
CA THR A 417 -26.05 -5.26 -14.53
C THR A 417 -26.13 -6.51 -13.67
N SER A 418 -25.00 -7.14 -13.34
CA SER A 418 -24.99 -8.41 -12.61
C SER A 418 -25.16 -8.27 -11.09
N LYS A 419 -24.70 -7.17 -10.48
CA LYS A 419 -24.63 -7.06 -9.01
C LYS A 419 -25.22 -5.77 -8.41
N ILE A 420 -25.50 -4.75 -9.22
CA ILE A 420 -25.87 -3.42 -8.73
C ILE A 420 -27.28 -3.02 -9.17
N ALA A 421 -27.72 -3.41 -10.36
CA ALA A 421 -28.96 -2.90 -10.97
C ALA A 421 -30.20 -3.07 -10.08
N ALA A 422 -30.34 -4.19 -9.37
CA ALA A 422 -31.49 -4.45 -8.50
C ALA A 422 -31.64 -3.43 -7.36
N GLU A 423 -30.54 -2.88 -6.84
CA GLU A 423 -30.53 -1.95 -5.69
C GLU A 423 -30.27 -0.49 -6.11
N ALA A 424 -29.75 -0.27 -7.32
CA ALA A 424 -29.43 1.07 -7.80
C ALA A 424 -30.58 1.78 -8.52
N MET A 425 -31.61 1.05 -8.96
CA MET A 425 -32.64 1.60 -9.85
C MET A 425 -33.80 2.28 -9.08
N PRO A 426 -34.27 3.47 -9.53
CA PRO A 426 -33.74 4.25 -10.63
C PRO A 426 -32.41 4.88 -10.25
N CYS A 427 -31.40 4.82 -11.11
CA CYS A 427 -30.06 5.30 -10.80
C CYS A 427 -29.98 6.82 -10.99
N SER A 428 -29.45 7.54 -10.01
CA SER A 428 -29.31 9.02 -10.04
C SER A 428 -27.84 9.49 -10.09
N ARG A 429 -26.90 8.56 -9.88
CA ARG A 429 -25.47 8.82 -9.89
C ARG A 429 -24.73 7.54 -10.20
N LEU A 430 -23.73 7.66 -11.06
CA LEU A 430 -22.79 6.62 -11.38
C LEU A 430 -21.37 7.18 -11.28
N ALA A 431 -20.47 6.43 -10.66
CA ALA A 431 -19.05 6.69 -10.73
C ALA A 431 -18.29 5.40 -10.93
N ILE A 432 -17.15 5.46 -11.62
CA ILE A 432 -16.21 4.37 -11.70
C ILE A 432 -14.87 4.84 -11.15
N SER A 433 -14.16 3.95 -10.49
CA SER A 433 -12.89 4.25 -9.83
C SER A 433 -11.86 3.18 -10.09
N ALA A 434 -10.65 3.59 -10.45
CA ALA A 434 -9.47 2.74 -10.40
C ALA A 434 -8.85 2.82 -8.99
N ALA A 435 -8.67 1.67 -8.35
CA ALA A 435 -8.17 1.57 -6.98
C ALA A 435 -7.08 0.50 -6.84
N ASP A 436 -6.42 0.50 -5.68
CA ASP A 436 -5.41 -0.49 -5.27
C ASP A 436 -4.26 -0.60 -6.27
N PHE A 437 -3.58 0.53 -6.49
CA PHE A 437 -2.46 0.61 -7.41
C PHE A 437 -1.26 -0.22 -6.94
N THR A 438 -0.57 -0.84 -7.90
CA THR A 438 0.70 -1.54 -7.69
C THR A 438 1.73 -1.13 -8.71
N GLU A 439 2.97 -1.02 -8.25
CA GLU A 439 4.12 -0.66 -9.08
C GLU A 439 4.40 -1.73 -10.14
N LEU A 440 4.74 -1.26 -11.33
CA LEU A 440 5.18 -2.04 -12.46
C LEU A 440 6.68 -2.33 -12.26
N PRO A 441 7.13 -3.57 -12.52
CA PRO A 441 8.56 -3.89 -12.45
C PRO A 441 9.35 -2.99 -13.43
N ALA A 442 10.49 -2.48 -12.97
CA ALA A 442 11.41 -1.75 -13.85
C ALA A 442 11.87 -2.67 -14.99
N SER A 443 12.08 -2.10 -16.18
CA SER A 443 12.59 -2.83 -17.35
C SER A 443 13.83 -3.65 -16.99
N ALA A 444 13.95 -4.83 -17.60
CA ALA A 444 14.87 -5.92 -17.28
C ALA A 444 16.37 -5.55 -17.12
N GLY A 445 16.81 -4.36 -17.54
CA GLY A 445 18.20 -3.89 -17.41
C GLY A 445 18.60 -3.29 -16.05
N ALA A 446 17.66 -2.87 -15.19
CA ALA A 446 17.99 -2.23 -13.90
C ALA A 446 18.00 -3.20 -12.70
N ALA A 447 17.72 -4.48 -12.93
CA ALA A 447 17.59 -5.49 -11.88
C ALA A 447 18.94 -5.88 -11.25
N ILE A 448 20.06 -5.76 -11.98
CA ILE A 448 21.37 -6.27 -11.54
C ILE A 448 22.06 -5.29 -10.57
N THR A 449 21.94 -3.98 -10.76
CA THR A 449 22.59 -2.97 -9.90
C THR A 449 21.95 -2.86 -8.51
N ARG A 450 20.70 -3.30 -8.33
CA ARG A 450 20.02 -3.28 -7.03
C ARG A 450 20.49 -4.39 -6.07
N PHE A 451 21.22 -5.39 -6.59
CA PHE A 451 21.80 -6.50 -5.81
C PHE A 451 23.23 -6.24 -5.32
N LEU A 452 23.92 -5.22 -5.82
CA LEU A 452 25.32 -4.92 -5.49
C LEU A 452 25.51 -3.71 -4.55
N VAL A 453 24.43 -3.03 -4.15
CA VAL A 453 24.52 -1.93 -3.17
C VAL A 453 24.11 -2.44 -1.79
N PRO A 454 24.99 -2.35 -0.77
CA PRO A 454 24.62 -2.65 0.62
C PRO A 454 23.46 -1.75 1.06
N LYS A 455 22.32 -2.35 1.45
CA LYS A 455 21.17 -1.60 1.99
C LYS A 455 21.45 -1.16 3.42
N GLY A 456 21.95 0.07 3.54
CA GLY A 456 21.89 0.89 4.73
C GLY A 456 21.16 2.20 4.45
N ALA A 457 19.93 2.18 3.92
CA ALA A 457 19.01 3.32 3.88
C ALA A 457 17.62 2.88 3.37
N ALA A 458 16.58 3.58 3.84
CA ALA A 458 15.16 3.48 3.47
C ALA A 458 14.31 2.42 4.21
N GLY A 459 13.91 2.75 5.44
CA GLY A 459 12.63 3.45 5.69
C GLY A 459 11.35 2.72 5.30
N SER A 460 10.69 2.16 6.31
CA SER A 460 9.41 1.46 6.36
C SER A 460 8.19 2.24 5.85
N GLY A 461 7.33 1.57 5.06
CA GLY A 461 5.94 1.97 4.79
C GLY A 461 5.01 0.76 4.92
N SER A 462 4.11 0.82 5.91
CA SER A 462 3.20 -0.25 6.33
C SER A 462 1.86 -0.27 5.57
N SER A 463 1.27 -1.44 5.60
CA SER A 463 0.04 -1.95 4.99
C SER A 463 -1.11 -2.08 5.98
N ASP A 464 -2.36 -2.09 5.49
CA ASP A 464 -3.47 -2.97 5.93
C ASP A 464 -4.54 -3.00 4.79
N VAL A 465 -4.99 -4.11 4.17
CA VAL A 465 -5.63 -5.38 4.59
C VAL A 465 -7.16 -5.23 4.79
N THR A 466 -7.99 -5.78 3.89
CA THR A 466 -8.84 -6.99 4.09
C THR A 466 -9.48 -7.39 2.72
N SER A 467 -9.20 -8.57 2.12
CA SER A 467 -9.77 -9.93 2.28
C SER A 467 -11.23 -10.11 1.82
N GLY A 468 -11.47 -10.88 0.74
CA GLY A 468 -12.82 -11.37 0.38
C GLY A 468 -13.03 -11.96 -1.03
N SER A 469 -12.72 -13.26 -1.18
CA SER A 469 -13.15 -14.29 -2.16
C SER A 469 -13.06 -14.07 -3.69
N ALA A 470 -12.01 -14.67 -4.26
CA ALA A 470 -11.86 -14.96 -5.68
C ALA A 470 -12.68 -16.21 -6.07
N SER A 471 -13.41 -16.12 -7.19
CA SER A 471 -13.90 -17.30 -7.92
C SER A 471 -12.86 -17.72 -8.96
N ALA A 472 -12.66 -19.03 -9.04
CA ALA A 472 -11.51 -19.73 -9.64
C ALA A 472 -11.30 -19.45 -11.14
N ALA A 473 -10.09 -19.01 -11.48
CA ALA A 473 -9.51 -19.16 -12.81
C ALA A 473 -8.34 -20.15 -12.69
N MET A 474 -8.32 -21.20 -13.51
CA MET A 474 -7.25 -22.21 -13.53
C MET A 474 -5.87 -21.54 -13.74
N PRO A 475 -4.86 -21.81 -12.91
CA PRO A 475 -3.54 -21.22 -13.04
C PRO A 475 -2.68 -21.93 -14.09
N THR A 476 -1.70 -21.20 -14.60
CA THR A 476 -0.65 -21.64 -15.51
C THR A 476 0.20 -22.73 -14.85
N LYS A 477 0.00 -23.98 -15.30
CA LYS A 477 0.49 -25.25 -14.70
C LYS A 477 2.01 -25.50 -14.80
N GLY A 478 2.78 -24.60 -15.40
CA GLY A 478 4.20 -24.82 -15.70
C GLY A 478 5.15 -24.55 -14.53
N GLY A 479 4.77 -23.71 -13.56
CA GLY A 479 5.67 -23.23 -12.50
C GLY A 479 6.12 -24.34 -11.55
N GLU A 480 5.18 -25.15 -11.06
CA GLU A 480 5.43 -26.27 -10.16
C GLU A 480 6.25 -27.37 -10.84
N LEU A 481 5.96 -27.67 -12.10
CA LEU A 481 6.70 -28.67 -12.90
C LEU A 481 8.16 -28.24 -13.09
N ILE A 482 8.37 -27.03 -13.62
CA ILE A 482 9.71 -26.51 -13.95
C ILE A 482 10.50 -26.29 -12.65
N GLY A 483 9.88 -25.65 -11.65
CA GLY A 483 10.51 -25.40 -10.37
C GLY A 483 10.94 -26.69 -9.68
N MET A 484 10.06 -27.69 -9.65
CA MET A 484 10.40 -28.97 -9.03
C MET A 484 11.49 -29.71 -9.80
N THR A 485 11.50 -29.59 -11.13
CA THR A 485 12.57 -30.17 -11.97
C THR A 485 13.93 -29.61 -11.56
N PHE A 486 14.06 -28.28 -11.47
CA PHE A 486 15.32 -27.65 -11.07
C PHE A 486 15.67 -27.95 -9.61
N PHE A 487 14.70 -27.90 -8.69
CA PHE A 487 14.93 -28.12 -7.26
C PHE A 487 15.49 -29.52 -6.97
N VAL A 488 14.92 -30.56 -7.58
CA VAL A 488 15.39 -31.94 -7.39
C VAL A 488 16.73 -32.14 -8.10
N PHE A 489 16.88 -31.63 -9.33
CA PHE A 489 18.12 -31.80 -10.10
C PHE A 489 19.33 -31.19 -9.37
N THR A 490 19.21 -29.99 -8.83
CA THR A 490 20.32 -29.31 -8.14
C THR A 490 20.61 -29.94 -6.78
N GLY A 491 19.59 -30.24 -5.98
CA GLY A 491 19.75 -30.80 -4.65
C GLY A 491 20.26 -32.25 -4.67
N CYS A 492 19.56 -33.14 -5.39
CA CYS A 492 19.98 -34.53 -5.53
C CYS A 492 21.28 -34.64 -6.35
N GLY A 493 21.50 -33.76 -7.33
CA GLY A 493 22.76 -33.68 -8.05
C GLY A 493 23.94 -33.39 -7.13
N ALA A 494 23.83 -32.39 -6.25
CA ALA A 494 24.86 -32.11 -5.24
C ALA A 494 25.11 -33.32 -4.33
N ALA A 495 24.05 -34.01 -3.90
CA ALA A 495 24.17 -35.22 -3.10
C ALA A 495 24.94 -36.33 -3.83
N VAL A 496 24.67 -36.54 -5.12
CA VAL A 496 25.30 -37.60 -5.94
C VAL A 496 26.74 -37.25 -6.30
N PHE A 497 27.00 -36.08 -6.88
CA PHE A 497 28.32 -35.70 -7.37
C PHE A 497 29.37 -35.62 -6.26
N PHE A 498 29.00 -35.15 -5.07
CA PHE A 498 29.91 -35.07 -3.94
C PHE A 498 29.96 -36.36 -3.10
N SER A 499 29.01 -37.30 -3.31
CA SER A 499 29.11 -38.66 -2.74
C SER A 499 30.09 -39.51 -3.57
N SER A 500 30.12 -39.33 -4.90
CA SER A 500 31.05 -40.05 -5.79
C SER A 500 32.53 -39.73 -5.54
N THR A 501 32.87 -38.56 -4.98
CA THR A 501 34.22 -38.22 -4.51
C THR A 501 34.68 -39.08 -3.32
N ARG A 502 33.79 -39.84 -2.66
CA ARG A 502 34.16 -40.89 -1.70
C ARG A 502 34.88 -42.07 -2.36
N VAL A 503 34.51 -42.42 -3.60
CA VAL A 503 34.93 -43.69 -4.23
C VAL A 503 36.24 -43.52 -5.00
N SER A 504 36.45 -42.36 -5.64
CA SER A 504 37.68 -42.10 -6.40
C SER A 504 38.93 -41.96 -5.54
N SER A 505 38.79 -41.48 -4.29
CA SER A 505 39.93 -41.29 -3.38
C SER A 505 40.34 -42.58 -2.65
N PHE A 506 39.56 -43.65 -2.76
CA PHE A 506 39.83 -44.95 -2.11
C PHE A 506 40.37 -46.00 -3.11
N ALA A 507 40.19 -45.79 -4.42
CA ALA A 507 40.52 -46.76 -5.46
C ALA A 507 41.94 -46.64 -6.02
N THR A 508 42.76 -45.68 -5.56
CA THR A 508 44.09 -45.44 -6.14
C THR A 508 45.27 -46.10 -5.41
N ASP A 509 45.10 -46.77 -4.26
CA ASP A 509 46.24 -47.28 -3.47
C ASP A 509 46.20 -48.78 -3.12
N THR A 510 45.53 -49.62 -3.92
CA THR A 510 45.57 -51.09 -3.71
C THR A 510 45.93 -51.87 -4.98
N GLU A 511 46.98 -51.44 -5.68
CA GLU A 511 47.72 -52.34 -6.59
C GLU A 511 49.24 -52.07 -6.49
N GLU A 512 49.87 -52.63 -5.45
CA GLU A 512 51.24 -53.14 -5.53
C GLU A 512 51.46 -54.14 -4.38
N GLY A 513 51.52 -55.43 -4.72
CA GLY A 513 51.73 -56.50 -3.76
C GLY A 513 53.20 -56.78 -3.50
N THR A 514 53.55 -57.13 -2.26
CA THR A 514 54.57 -58.15 -1.96
C THR A 514 54.28 -58.77 -0.59
N GLY A 515 54.21 -60.10 -0.53
CA GLY A 515 54.04 -60.82 0.73
C GLY A 515 55.36 -60.99 1.48
N LEU A 516 55.29 -61.24 2.79
CA LEU A 516 56.23 -62.09 3.54
C LEU A 516 55.70 -62.31 4.95
N GLY A 517 55.66 -63.57 5.35
CA GLY A 517 55.35 -63.99 6.71
C GLY A 517 56.51 -63.79 7.69
N SER A 518 56.23 -64.21 8.93
CA SER A 518 57.11 -64.37 10.09
C SER A 518 57.51 -63.13 10.89
N SER A 519 56.91 -63.06 12.09
CA SER A 519 57.43 -62.57 13.37
C SER A 519 58.73 -61.73 13.34
N THR A 520 58.58 -60.41 13.29
CA THR A 520 59.53 -59.46 13.91
C THR A 520 58.75 -58.29 14.51
N ALA A 521 59.23 -57.78 15.64
CA ALA A 521 58.57 -56.73 16.41
C ALA A 521 58.28 -55.50 15.54
N ILE A 522 57.03 -55.04 15.55
CA ILE A 522 56.62 -53.80 14.90
C ILE A 522 57.36 -52.66 15.63
N ASP A 523 58.26 -51.96 14.94
CA ASP A 523 58.96 -50.83 15.53
C ASP A 523 57.98 -49.68 15.83
N SER A 524 58.32 -48.86 16.82
CA SER A 524 57.49 -47.73 17.26
C SER A 524 57.18 -46.76 16.12
N ALA A 525 58.10 -46.58 15.16
CA ALA A 525 57.95 -45.67 14.05
C ALA A 525 56.93 -46.17 13.01
N THR A 526 56.81 -47.49 12.84
CA THR A 526 55.85 -48.17 11.95
C THR A 526 54.46 -48.13 12.56
N LEU A 527 54.35 -48.31 13.89
CA LEU A 527 53.09 -48.12 14.62
C LEU A 527 52.65 -46.65 14.61
N GLN A 528 53.57 -45.70 14.78
CA GLN A 528 53.29 -44.26 14.69
C GLN A 528 52.89 -43.85 13.28
N LYS A 529 53.53 -44.41 12.24
CA LYS A 529 53.11 -44.20 10.86
C LYS A 529 51.72 -44.75 10.62
N ALA A 530 51.42 -45.99 11.01
CA ALA A 530 50.10 -46.60 10.85
C ALA A 530 49.00 -45.85 11.62
N LEU A 531 49.29 -45.35 12.82
CA LEU A 531 48.37 -44.48 13.59
C LEU A 531 48.20 -43.10 12.94
N ALA A 532 49.25 -42.52 12.36
CA ALA A 532 49.19 -41.23 11.69
C ALA A 532 48.50 -41.32 10.31
N THR A 533 48.71 -42.39 9.53
CA THR A 533 47.90 -42.68 8.33
C THR A 533 46.47 -42.96 8.73
N GLY A 534 46.22 -43.80 9.75
CA GLY A 534 44.88 -44.05 10.26
C GLY A 534 44.15 -42.79 10.73
N LEU A 535 44.83 -41.87 11.44
CA LEU A 535 44.27 -40.59 11.90
C LEU A 535 44.09 -39.58 10.76
N SER A 536 44.97 -39.56 9.76
CA SER A 536 44.85 -38.68 8.59
C SER A 536 43.79 -39.17 7.61
N GLU A 537 43.63 -40.48 7.43
CA GLU A 537 42.50 -41.10 6.74
C GLU A 537 41.20 -40.85 7.52
N LEU A 538 41.19 -41.00 8.85
CA LEU A 538 40.01 -40.65 9.65
C LEU A 538 39.67 -39.17 9.52
N ALA A 539 40.67 -38.28 9.55
CA ALA A 539 40.48 -36.84 9.38
C ALA A 539 40.03 -36.47 7.97
N ALA A 540 40.54 -37.14 6.93
CA ALA A 540 40.10 -37.00 5.55
C ALA A 540 38.65 -37.50 5.37
N ILE A 541 38.29 -38.65 5.97
CA ILE A 541 36.93 -39.19 5.98
C ILE A 541 35.99 -38.23 6.72
N LEU A 542 36.39 -37.69 7.87
CA LEU A 542 35.60 -36.73 8.65
C LEU A 542 35.43 -35.39 7.92
N THR A 543 36.47 -34.87 7.27
CA THR A 543 36.41 -33.60 6.50
C THR A 543 35.63 -33.75 5.19
N VAL A 544 35.74 -34.89 4.49
CA VAL A 544 34.93 -35.20 3.29
C VAL A 544 33.45 -35.41 3.67
N ASN A 545 33.16 -36.09 4.78
CA ASN A 545 31.77 -36.27 5.24
C ASN A 545 31.14 -34.95 5.72
N ALA A 546 31.91 -34.09 6.40
CA ALA A 546 31.43 -32.77 6.82
C ALA A 546 31.18 -31.84 5.61
N SER A 547 32.03 -31.88 4.58
CA SER A 547 31.86 -31.06 3.38
C SER A 547 30.70 -31.51 2.50
N TRP A 548 30.48 -32.83 2.33
CA TRP A 548 29.35 -33.36 1.55
C TRP A 548 27.97 -32.96 2.09
N GLY A 549 27.76 -33.15 3.40
CA GLY A 549 26.47 -32.85 4.03
C GLY A 549 26.12 -31.36 3.95
N ILE A 550 27.11 -30.49 4.17
CA ILE A 550 26.93 -29.03 4.10
C ILE A 550 26.67 -28.58 2.65
N VAL A 551 27.41 -29.10 1.68
CA VAL A 551 27.20 -28.76 0.25
C VAL A 551 25.80 -29.18 -0.20
N THR A 552 25.37 -30.40 0.17
CA THR A 552 24.03 -30.90 -0.16
C THR A 552 22.93 -30.07 0.50
N ALA A 553 23.05 -29.78 1.81
CA ALA A 553 22.08 -28.94 2.52
C ALA A 553 21.99 -27.53 1.93
N THR A 554 23.13 -26.95 1.57
CA THR A 554 23.23 -25.62 0.96
C THR A 554 22.60 -25.61 -0.43
N ALA A 555 22.84 -26.66 -1.23
CA ALA A 555 22.24 -26.80 -2.56
C ALA A 555 20.71 -26.84 -2.48
N PHE A 556 20.13 -27.67 -1.61
CA PHE A 556 18.67 -27.70 -1.44
C PHE A 556 18.11 -26.38 -0.91
N GLY A 557 18.73 -25.79 0.11
CA GLY A 557 18.28 -24.54 0.72
C GLY A 557 18.30 -23.34 -0.22
N PHE A 558 19.41 -23.14 -0.94
CA PHE A 558 19.49 -22.05 -1.92
C PHE A 558 18.67 -22.31 -3.18
N SER A 559 18.51 -23.55 -3.61
CA SER A 559 17.69 -23.86 -4.79
C SER A 559 16.23 -23.46 -4.58
N ILE A 560 15.61 -23.84 -3.45
CA ILE A 560 14.23 -23.41 -3.17
C ILE A 560 14.16 -21.90 -2.94
N MET A 561 15.17 -21.27 -2.33
CA MET A 561 15.21 -19.82 -2.16
C MET A 561 15.21 -19.09 -3.51
N VAL A 562 16.11 -19.46 -4.42
CA VAL A 562 16.23 -18.87 -5.76
C VAL A 562 14.95 -19.10 -6.56
N LEU A 563 14.41 -20.33 -6.53
CA LEU A 563 13.18 -20.66 -7.25
C LEU A 563 11.97 -19.92 -6.67
N ALA A 564 11.85 -19.81 -5.34
CA ALA A 564 10.76 -19.07 -4.71
C ALA A 564 10.84 -17.57 -5.00
N TYR A 565 12.04 -16.97 -5.08
CA TYR A 565 12.19 -15.60 -5.58
C TYR A 565 11.85 -15.49 -7.08
N GLY A 566 12.28 -16.46 -7.90
CA GLY A 566 12.15 -16.43 -9.35
C GLY A 566 10.74 -16.70 -9.87
N ILE A 567 10.04 -17.70 -9.32
CA ILE A 567 8.73 -18.16 -9.82
C ILE A 567 7.61 -18.12 -8.77
N GLY A 568 7.90 -17.72 -7.52
CA GLY A 568 6.89 -17.62 -6.46
C GLY A 568 5.73 -16.69 -6.78
N HIS A 569 5.99 -15.59 -7.50
CA HIS A 569 4.96 -14.66 -7.95
C HIS A 569 4.13 -15.17 -9.16
N VAL A 570 4.61 -16.22 -9.84
CA VAL A 570 3.96 -16.80 -11.02
C VAL A 570 2.96 -17.89 -10.62
N SER A 571 3.39 -18.87 -9.81
CA SER A 571 2.58 -20.04 -9.48
C SER A 571 2.41 -20.27 -7.97
N GLY A 572 3.11 -19.50 -7.13
CA GLY A 572 3.23 -19.76 -5.70
C GLY A 572 4.45 -20.61 -5.32
N CYS A 573 5.19 -21.14 -6.31
CA CYS A 573 6.39 -21.96 -6.12
C CYS A 573 6.21 -23.06 -5.06
N GLN A 574 5.08 -23.75 -5.12
CA GLN A 574 4.80 -24.87 -4.22
C GLN A 574 5.58 -26.07 -4.75
N LEU A 575 6.80 -26.29 -4.27
CA LEU A 575 7.68 -27.39 -4.71
C LEU A 575 7.72 -28.54 -3.69
N ASN A 576 6.71 -28.61 -2.82
CA ASN A 576 6.60 -29.58 -1.75
C ASN A 576 5.13 -29.95 -1.54
N CYS A 577 4.79 -31.23 -1.70
CA CYS A 577 3.43 -31.70 -1.50
C CYS A 577 2.98 -31.60 -0.04
N ALA A 578 3.87 -31.72 0.94
CA ALA A 578 3.54 -31.52 2.36
C ALA A 578 3.16 -30.05 2.64
N VAL A 579 3.90 -29.10 2.08
CA VAL A 579 3.55 -27.67 2.14
C VAL A 579 2.22 -27.41 1.44
N THR A 580 2.00 -28.02 0.27
CA THR A 580 0.76 -27.90 -0.50
C THR A 580 -0.45 -28.39 0.31
N VAL A 581 -0.32 -29.54 0.98
CA VAL A 581 -1.34 -30.09 1.88
C VAL A 581 -1.56 -29.18 3.10
N SER A 582 -0.49 -28.67 3.70
CA SER A 582 -0.60 -27.76 4.85
C SER A 582 -1.34 -26.47 4.51
N LEU A 583 -1.06 -25.87 3.33
CA LEU A 583 -1.78 -24.70 2.80
C LEU A 583 -3.25 -24.99 2.48
N MET A 584 -3.55 -26.21 1.99
CA MET A 584 -4.92 -26.63 1.75
C MET A 584 -5.70 -26.79 3.05
N LEU A 585 -5.10 -27.44 4.06
CA LEU A 585 -5.71 -27.65 5.39
C LEU A 585 -5.96 -26.32 6.13
N SER A 586 -5.12 -25.31 5.93
CA SER A 586 -5.32 -23.98 6.50
C SER A 586 -6.30 -23.09 5.72
N GLY A 587 -6.87 -23.59 4.62
CA GLY A 587 -7.83 -22.86 3.77
C GLY A 587 -7.19 -21.84 2.81
N ASN A 588 -5.86 -21.86 2.68
CA ASN A 588 -5.09 -20.93 1.84
C ASN A 588 -4.85 -21.47 0.41
N LEU A 589 -5.28 -22.70 0.13
CA LEU A 589 -5.21 -23.30 -1.20
C LEU A 589 -6.45 -24.16 -1.49
N ALA A 590 -7.09 -23.97 -2.64
CA ALA A 590 -8.24 -24.78 -3.04
C ALA A 590 -7.83 -26.23 -3.33
N LEU A 591 -8.68 -27.20 -2.98
CA LEU A 591 -8.42 -28.64 -3.16
C LEU A 591 -8.01 -29.01 -4.59
N ILE A 592 -8.73 -28.50 -5.61
CA ILE A 592 -8.43 -28.78 -7.02
C ILE A 592 -7.04 -28.25 -7.40
N GLN A 593 -6.68 -27.09 -6.84
CA GLN A 593 -5.36 -26.51 -7.06
C GLN A 593 -4.26 -27.32 -6.39
N ALA A 594 -4.50 -27.77 -5.15
CA ALA A 594 -3.58 -28.60 -4.40
C ALA A 594 -3.27 -29.90 -5.16
N VAL A 595 -4.30 -30.60 -5.64
CA VAL A 595 -4.15 -31.83 -6.43
C VAL A 595 -3.35 -31.57 -7.71
N THR A 596 -3.69 -30.51 -8.44
CA THR A 596 -2.98 -30.14 -9.69
C THR A 596 -1.51 -29.84 -9.44
N ASN A 597 -1.20 -29.12 -8.37
CA ASN A 597 0.18 -28.79 -7.98
C ASN A 597 0.97 -30.05 -7.62
N ILE A 598 0.38 -30.96 -6.84
CA ILE A 598 1.02 -32.23 -6.46
C ILE A 598 1.35 -33.07 -7.70
N CYS A 599 0.43 -33.17 -8.67
CA CYS A 599 0.69 -33.88 -9.93
C CYS A 599 1.85 -33.23 -10.71
N ALA A 600 1.89 -31.90 -10.81
CA ALA A 600 2.97 -31.19 -11.47
C ALA A 600 4.32 -31.36 -10.76
N GLN A 601 4.32 -31.35 -9.42
CA GLN A 601 5.52 -31.60 -8.60
C GLN A 601 6.05 -33.02 -8.81
N LEU A 602 5.19 -34.04 -8.78
CA LEU A 602 5.59 -35.44 -9.01
C LEU A 602 6.21 -35.62 -10.40
N ALA A 603 5.58 -35.03 -11.43
CA ALA A 603 6.11 -35.06 -12.80
C ALA A 603 7.46 -34.35 -12.93
N GLY A 604 7.63 -33.21 -12.25
CA GLY A 604 8.89 -32.46 -12.27
C GLY A 604 10.01 -33.18 -11.55
N SER A 605 9.71 -33.83 -10.43
CA SER A 605 10.65 -34.66 -9.69
C SER A 605 11.14 -35.86 -10.52
N LEU A 606 10.22 -36.54 -11.22
CA LEU A 606 10.57 -37.65 -12.12
C LEU A 606 11.45 -37.17 -13.29
N LEU A 607 11.11 -36.03 -13.90
CA LEU A 607 11.91 -35.43 -14.97
C LEU A 607 13.33 -35.08 -14.48
N ALA A 608 13.45 -34.49 -13.29
CA ALA A 608 14.74 -34.17 -12.69
C ALA A 608 15.62 -35.40 -12.47
N ALA A 609 15.03 -36.47 -11.91
CA ALA A 609 15.76 -37.71 -11.66
C ALA A 609 16.21 -38.37 -12.97
N GLY A 610 15.39 -38.35 -14.01
CA GLY A 610 15.77 -38.82 -15.35
C GLY A 610 16.88 -37.98 -15.99
N LEU A 611 16.83 -36.66 -15.86
CA LEU A 611 17.91 -35.77 -16.29
C LEU A 611 19.20 -36.07 -15.52
N LEU A 612 19.11 -36.22 -14.19
CA LEU A 612 20.28 -36.52 -13.34
C LEU A 612 20.91 -37.86 -13.72
N TYR A 613 20.11 -38.91 -13.93
CA TYR A 613 20.56 -40.22 -14.42
C TYR A 613 21.38 -40.10 -15.72
N GLY A 614 20.99 -39.20 -16.63
CA GLY A 614 21.72 -38.94 -17.87
C GLY A 614 23.02 -38.13 -17.70
N THR A 615 23.23 -37.47 -16.56
CA THR A 615 24.40 -36.61 -16.33
C THR A 615 25.52 -37.24 -15.49
N ILE A 616 25.27 -38.40 -14.87
CA ILE A 616 26.25 -39.04 -13.98
C ILE A 616 26.91 -40.26 -14.63
N PRO A 617 28.20 -40.54 -14.34
CA PRO A 617 28.85 -41.76 -14.78
C PRO A 617 28.31 -42.97 -14.00
N ASN A 618 28.15 -44.12 -14.67
CA ASN A 618 27.62 -45.38 -14.11
C ASN A 618 26.30 -45.20 -13.31
N PRO A 619 25.24 -44.66 -13.94
CA PRO A 619 24.02 -44.28 -13.23
C PRO A 619 23.29 -45.48 -12.60
N SER A 620 23.47 -46.70 -13.13
CA SER A 620 22.87 -47.93 -12.60
C SER A 620 23.35 -48.33 -11.20
N SER A 621 24.48 -47.78 -10.72
CA SER A 621 25.00 -48.02 -9.37
C SER A 621 24.74 -46.85 -8.41
N SER A 622 24.01 -45.82 -8.85
CA SER A 622 23.72 -44.63 -8.04
C SER A 622 22.30 -44.68 -7.49
N SER A 623 22.12 -44.25 -6.23
CA SER A 623 20.79 -44.06 -5.64
C SER A 623 20.09 -42.79 -6.13
N LEU A 624 20.74 -41.96 -6.97
CA LEU A 624 20.25 -40.66 -7.44
C LEU A 624 19.84 -39.69 -6.31
N GLY A 625 20.39 -39.86 -5.11
CA GLY A 625 19.98 -39.08 -3.94
C GLY A 625 18.66 -39.55 -3.32
N SER A 626 18.24 -40.79 -3.59
CA SER A 626 17.13 -41.44 -2.89
C SER A 626 17.38 -41.53 -1.40
N ASN A 627 16.31 -41.37 -0.62
CA ASN A 627 16.33 -41.45 0.83
C ASN A 627 16.37 -42.89 1.32
N SER A 628 17.10 -43.12 2.40
CA SER A 628 17.22 -44.43 3.05
C SER A 628 17.55 -44.23 4.52
N VAL A 629 16.99 -45.07 5.40
CA VAL A 629 17.28 -45.02 6.84
C VAL A 629 18.74 -45.45 7.09
N SER A 630 19.53 -44.58 7.72
CA SER A 630 20.92 -44.88 8.09
C SER A 630 20.99 -45.96 9.18
N GLU A 631 22.06 -46.76 9.16
CA GLU A 631 22.34 -47.75 10.20
C GLU A 631 22.44 -47.08 11.58
N GLY A 632 21.85 -47.70 12.61
CA GLY A 632 21.82 -47.18 13.98
C GLY A 632 20.60 -46.33 14.35
N PHE A 633 19.72 -46.00 13.40
CA PHE A 633 18.47 -45.29 13.68
C PHE A 633 17.25 -46.21 13.62
N ALA A 634 16.41 -46.15 14.66
CA ALA A 634 15.12 -46.83 14.65
C ALA A 634 14.14 -46.09 13.72
N LYS A 635 13.28 -46.83 13.01
CA LYS A 635 12.29 -46.27 12.07
C LYS A 635 11.41 -45.18 12.70
N GLY A 636 11.06 -45.33 13.98
CA GLY A 636 10.28 -44.32 14.73
C GLY A 636 11.04 -43.02 14.97
N GLN A 637 12.37 -43.06 15.17
CA GLN A 637 13.20 -41.87 15.34
C GLN A 637 13.28 -41.07 14.03
N VAL A 638 13.43 -41.78 12.91
CA VAL A 638 13.45 -41.17 11.57
C VAL A 638 12.10 -40.52 11.26
N LEU A 639 11.00 -41.23 11.48
CA LEU A 639 9.65 -40.70 11.28
C LEU A 639 9.40 -39.43 12.11
N LEU A 640 9.88 -39.40 13.36
CA LEU A 640 9.78 -38.23 14.23
C LEU A 640 10.59 -37.05 13.70
N GLY A 641 11.85 -37.28 13.30
CA GLY A 641 12.71 -36.24 12.72
C GLY A 641 12.08 -35.61 11.47
N GLU A 642 11.56 -36.45 10.59
CA GLU A 642 10.84 -36.08 9.37
C GLU A 642 9.59 -35.24 9.65
N ALA A 643 8.78 -35.66 10.63
CA ALA A 643 7.60 -34.91 11.05
C ALA A 643 7.96 -33.56 11.66
N VAL A 644 8.97 -33.50 12.53
CA VAL A 644 9.40 -32.26 13.20
C VAL A 644 9.95 -31.24 12.22
N MET A 645 10.87 -31.65 11.33
CA MET A 645 11.45 -30.70 10.37
C MET A 645 10.45 -30.26 9.30
N THR A 646 9.51 -31.14 8.90
CA THR A 646 8.42 -30.72 8.00
C THR A 646 7.43 -29.79 8.69
N ALA A 647 7.11 -30.03 9.97
CA ALA A 647 6.28 -29.12 10.76
C ALA A 647 6.95 -27.75 10.87
N PHE A 648 8.26 -27.70 11.12
CA PHE A 648 9.01 -26.45 11.17
C PHE A 648 8.98 -25.72 9.81
N LEU A 649 9.20 -26.44 8.71
CA LEU A 649 9.09 -25.88 7.36
C LEU A 649 7.70 -25.31 7.07
N CYS A 650 6.65 -26.11 7.30
CA CYS A 650 5.27 -25.68 7.04
C CYS A 650 4.85 -24.52 7.96
N TYR A 651 5.30 -24.51 9.22
CA TYR A 651 5.08 -23.40 10.15
C TYR A 651 5.73 -22.10 9.65
N ILE A 652 6.99 -22.16 9.18
CA ILE A 652 7.68 -21.00 8.61
C ILE A 652 6.99 -20.51 7.34
N VAL A 653 6.52 -21.42 6.47
CA VAL A 653 5.70 -21.04 5.30
C VAL A 653 4.44 -20.30 5.73
N HIS A 654 3.74 -20.77 6.76
CA HIS A 654 2.55 -20.08 7.26
C HIS A 654 2.88 -18.71 7.87
N MET A 655 3.92 -18.61 8.69
CA MET A 655 4.32 -17.35 9.33
C MET A 655 4.83 -16.30 8.34
N THR A 656 5.54 -16.71 7.29
CA THR A 656 6.24 -15.77 6.39
C THR A 656 5.52 -15.52 5.08
N ALA A 657 4.85 -16.53 4.50
CA ALA A 657 4.18 -16.39 3.20
C ALA A 657 2.67 -16.18 3.33
N VAL A 658 2.04 -16.77 4.35
CA VAL A 658 0.57 -16.75 4.53
C VAL A 658 0.12 -15.63 5.46
N ASP A 659 0.68 -15.58 6.69
CA ASP A 659 0.24 -14.68 7.75
C ASP A 659 0.18 -13.22 7.27
N ILE A 660 -0.92 -12.57 7.59
CA ILE A 660 -1.18 -11.20 7.16
C ILE A 660 -0.41 -10.18 8.01
N ARG A 661 0.04 -10.58 9.20
CA ARG A 661 0.86 -9.76 10.09
C ARG A 661 2.31 -9.65 9.59
N SER A 662 2.75 -10.56 8.73
CA SER A 662 4.08 -10.52 8.12
C SER A 662 4.15 -9.71 6.82
N VAL A 663 3.15 -8.88 6.46
CA VAL A 663 3.10 -8.14 5.17
C VAL A 663 4.34 -7.25 4.92
N GLY A 664 4.96 -6.69 5.97
CA GLY A 664 6.25 -5.97 5.86
C GLY A 664 7.48 -6.87 5.66
N GLN A 665 7.34 -8.17 5.94
CA GLN A 665 8.40 -9.20 5.88
C GLN A 665 8.18 -10.24 4.77
N LYS A 666 7.05 -10.21 4.02
CA LYS A 666 6.73 -11.16 2.94
C LYS A 666 7.81 -11.20 1.85
N GLY A 667 8.53 -10.10 1.65
CA GLY A 667 9.70 -10.05 0.76
C GLY A 667 10.86 -10.96 1.17
N PHE A 668 10.91 -11.41 2.43
CA PHE A 668 11.93 -12.33 2.96
C PHE A 668 11.44 -13.78 3.08
N ALA A 669 10.19 -14.09 2.72
CA ALA A 669 9.65 -15.45 2.84
C ALA A 669 10.49 -16.49 2.08
N PRO A 670 10.95 -16.27 0.83
CA PRO A 670 11.84 -17.21 0.15
C PRO A 670 13.16 -17.48 0.89
N LEU A 671 13.74 -16.47 1.54
CA LEU A 671 14.96 -16.61 2.34
C LEU A 671 14.71 -17.46 3.59
N ALA A 672 13.63 -17.19 4.33
CA ALA A 672 13.28 -17.96 5.52
C ALA A 672 12.97 -19.43 5.18
N ILE A 673 12.18 -19.67 4.13
CA ILE A 673 11.84 -21.01 3.65
C ILE A 673 13.11 -21.76 3.22
N GLY A 674 14.00 -21.11 2.46
CA GLY A 674 15.27 -21.71 2.04
C GLY A 674 16.22 -22.03 3.19
N ALA A 675 16.33 -21.12 4.17
CA ALA A 675 17.11 -21.36 5.38
C ALA A 675 16.55 -22.54 6.21
N THR A 676 15.22 -22.67 6.32
CA THR A 676 14.60 -23.81 7.00
C THR A 676 14.84 -25.13 6.27
N VAL A 677 14.80 -25.14 4.92
CA VAL A 677 15.16 -26.31 4.13
C VAL A 677 16.63 -26.68 4.33
N LEU A 678 17.54 -25.70 4.34
CA LEU A 678 18.96 -25.93 4.63
C LEU A 678 19.14 -26.58 6.01
N LEU A 679 18.51 -26.04 7.05
CA LEU A 679 18.57 -26.59 8.41
C LEU A 679 17.99 -28.01 8.49
N GLY A 680 16.87 -28.26 7.80
CA GLY A 680 16.29 -29.60 7.66
C GLY A 680 17.29 -30.61 7.12
N HIS A 681 17.97 -30.25 6.03
CA HIS A 681 18.97 -31.12 5.43
C HIS A 681 20.22 -31.25 6.30
N ALA A 682 20.69 -30.17 6.93
CA ALA A 682 21.83 -30.23 7.84
C ALA A 682 21.60 -31.20 9.02
N VAL A 683 20.35 -31.31 9.50
CA VAL A 683 19.98 -32.20 10.60
C VAL A 683 19.72 -33.63 10.14
N LEU A 684 18.96 -33.82 9.05
CA LEU A 684 18.43 -35.13 8.68
C LEU A 684 19.23 -35.85 7.59
N LEU A 685 20.14 -35.18 6.86
CA LEU A 685 21.00 -35.86 5.88
C LEU A 685 21.76 -37.06 6.47
N PRO A 686 22.37 -36.99 7.66
CA PRO A 686 23.04 -38.14 8.27
C PRO A 686 22.08 -39.25 8.76
N VAL A 687 20.81 -38.92 8.98
CA VAL A 687 19.80 -39.81 9.58
C VAL A 687 19.10 -40.63 8.51
N ASP A 688 18.65 -39.99 7.44
CA ASP A 688 17.84 -40.63 6.38
C ASP A 688 18.01 -40.01 4.98
N GLY A 689 19.03 -39.18 4.80
CA GLY A 689 19.20 -38.36 3.60
C GLY A 689 18.28 -37.12 3.56
N CYS A 690 17.55 -36.85 4.65
CA CYS A 690 16.50 -35.84 4.80
C CYS A 690 15.38 -36.04 3.78
N SER A 691 14.16 -36.31 4.23
CA SER A 691 12.83 -36.25 3.58
C SER A 691 12.21 -34.86 3.41
N ILE A 692 11.54 -34.38 4.44
CA ILE A 692 10.81 -33.10 4.54
C ILE A 692 9.84 -32.69 3.41
N ASN A 693 9.72 -33.50 2.35
CA ASN A 693 9.06 -33.22 1.09
C ASN A 693 8.96 -34.52 0.26
N PRO A 694 7.82 -35.23 0.33
CA PRO A 694 7.65 -36.53 -0.33
C PRO A 694 7.85 -36.46 -1.85
N THR A 695 7.50 -35.32 -2.48
CA THR A 695 7.68 -35.14 -3.92
C THR A 695 9.13 -35.12 -4.34
N ARG A 696 10.11 -34.64 -3.54
CA ARG A 696 11.52 -34.74 -3.97
C ARG A 696 12.10 -36.13 -3.82
N SER A 697 11.60 -36.92 -2.88
CA SER A 697 12.04 -38.31 -2.71
C SER A 697 11.47 -39.24 -3.78
N PHE A 698 10.28 -38.89 -4.29
CA PHE A 698 9.58 -39.72 -5.28
C PHE A 698 10.36 -39.93 -6.58
N GLY A 699 10.85 -38.87 -7.23
CA GLY A 699 11.54 -38.96 -8.52
C GLY A 699 12.78 -39.88 -8.48
N PRO A 700 13.74 -39.63 -7.58
CA PRO A 700 14.90 -40.50 -7.37
C PRO A 700 14.50 -41.94 -7.09
N ALA A 701 13.53 -42.19 -6.19
CA ALA A 701 13.10 -43.54 -5.83
C ALA A 701 12.54 -44.33 -7.03
N VAL A 702 11.77 -43.65 -7.89
CA VAL A 702 11.22 -44.25 -9.11
C VAL A 702 12.33 -44.62 -10.10
N VAL A 703 13.29 -43.73 -10.33
CA VAL A 703 14.34 -43.93 -11.35
C VAL A 703 15.43 -44.88 -10.86
N SER A 704 15.81 -44.85 -9.58
CA SER A 704 16.83 -45.74 -9.01
C SER A 704 16.26 -47.08 -8.53
N GLY A 705 14.94 -47.24 -8.48
CA GLY A 705 14.28 -48.45 -7.97
C GLY A 705 14.37 -48.62 -6.45
N THR A 706 14.70 -47.56 -5.70
CA THR A 706 14.94 -47.62 -4.26
C THR A 706 13.68 -47.23 -3.48
N TRP A 707 12.97 -48.22 -2.94
CA TRP A 707 11.68 -48.02 -2.25
C TRP A 707 11.70 -48.33 -0.75
N ASP A 708 12.87 -48.70 -0.21
CA ASP A 708 13.00 -49.13 1.17
C ASP A 708 12.57 -48.05 2.15
N ASN A 709 11.60 -48.40 3.01
CA ASN A 709 11.02 -47.50 4.00
C ASN A 709 10.44 -46.19 3.42
N PHE A 710 10.12 -46.13 2.12
CA PHE A 710 9.61 -44.93 1.45
C PHE A 710 8.35 -44.35 2.13
N TRP A 711 7.55 -45.20 2.77
CA TRP A 711 6.39 -44.77 3.54
C TRP A 711 6.73 -43.74 4.64
N ILE A 712 7.94 -43.77 5.21
CA ILE A 712 8.40 -42.81 6.23
C ILE A 712 8.51 -41.41 5.61
N PHE A 713 9.05 -41.33 4.39
CA PHE A 713 9.25 -40.10 3.62
C PHE A 713 7.95 -39.52 3.03
N VAL A 714 6.84 -40.24 3.20
CA VAL A 714 5.48 -39.75 2.94
C VAL A 714 4.78 -39.42 4.26
N ALA A 715 4.73 -40.37 5.19
CA ALA A 715 4.00 -40.25 6.44
C ALA A 715 4.57 -39.16 7.36
N GLY A 716 5.90 -39.10 7.53
CA GLY A 716 6.56 -38.09 8.36
C GLY A 716 6.22 -36.67 7.90
N PRO A 717 6.49 -36.32 6.62
CA PRO A 717 6.12 -35.00 6.12
C PRO A 717 4.63 -34.68 6.16
N MET A 718 3.74 -35.65 5.94
CA MET A 718 2.29 -35.43 6.07
C MET A 718 1.87 -35.17 7.51
N ILE A 719 2.44 -35.88 8.49
CA ILE A 719 2.23 -35.60 9.91
C ILE A 719 2.69 -34.17 10.24
N GLY A 720 3.89 -33.77 9.77
CA GLY A 720 4.41 -32.43 9.98
C GLY A 720 3.52 -31.33 9.35
N ALA A 721 3.01 -31.56 8.14
CA ALA A 721 2.09 -30.65 7.46
C ALA A 721 0.78 -30.42 8.25
N VAL A 722 0.23 -31.48 8.85
CA VAL A 722 -0.98 -31.42 9.69
C VAL A 722 -0.68 -30.71 11.01
N VAL A 723 0.43 -31.03 11.67
CA VAL A 723 0.83 -30.45 12.96
C VAL A 723 1.15 -28.95 12.86
N ALA A 724 1.68 -28.49 11.73
CA ALA A 724 2.04 -27.08 11.54
C ALA A 724 0.82 -26.13 11.57
N VAL A 725 -0.36 -26.58 11.15
CA VAL A 725 -1.58 -25.75 11.08
C VAL A 725 -2.04 -25.29 12.47
N PRO A 726 -2.27 -26.17 13.46
CA PRO A 726 -2.61 -25.74 14.81
C PRO A 726 -1.46 -25.00 15.51
N LEU A 727 -0.20 -25.33 15.26
CA LEU A 727 0.95 -24.58 15.82
C LEU A 727 0.96 -23.13 15.35
N TRP A 728 0.75 -22.91 14.04
CA TRP A 728 0.57 -21.59 13.48
C TRP A 728 -0.67 -20.90 14.09
N TRP A 729 -1.81 -21.58 14.14
CA TRP A 729 -3.04 -20.99 14.69
C TRP A 729 -2.90 -20.56 16.16
N LEU A 730 -2.33 -21.41 17.02
CA LEU A 730 -2.10 -21.11 18.45
C LEU A 730 -1.15 -19.94 18.67
N SER A 731 -0.09 -19.83 17.87
CA SER A 731 0.85 -18.71 17.93
C SER A 731 0.31 -17.42 17.31
N THR A 732 -0.85 -17.48 16.66
CA THR A 732 -1.51 -16.31 16.07
C THR A 732 -2.65 -15.73 16.90
N GLN A 733 -3.07 -16.41 17.98
CA GLN A 733 -4.10 -15.89 18.88
C GLN A 733 -3.58 -14.67 19.67
N PRO A 734 -4.39 -13.61 19.85
CA PRO A 734 -4.10 -12.61 20.87
C PRO A 734 -4.07 -13.29 22.23
N ALA A 735 -3.13 -12.89 23.10
CA ALA A 735 -3.18 -13.29 24.50
C ALA A 735 -4.56 -12.92 25.04
N MET A 736 -5.30 -13.90 25.57
CA MET A 736 -6.55 -13.65 26.25
C MET A 736 -6.22 -12.87 27.52
N ASP A 737 -6.26 -11.54 27.46
CA ASP A 737 -6.39 -10.73 28.65
C ASP A 737 -7.68 -11.16 29.35
N ALA A 738 -7.57 -11.48 30.63
CA ALA A 738 -8.59 -12.09 31.47
C ALA A 738 -9.75 -11.14 31.81
N ILE A 739 -10.46 -10.59 30.81
CA ILE A 739 -11.58 -9.65 31.04
C ILE A 739 -12.91 -10.07 30.38
N ASP A 740 -12.96 -11.01 29.43
CA ASP A 740 -14.24 -11.47 28.87
C ASP A 740 -14.54 -12.95 29.15
N MET A 741 -14.89 -13.23 30.42
CA MET A 741 -15.75 -14.36 30.75
C MET A 741 -17.14 -13.84 31.15
N VAL A 742 -18.01 -13.62 30.16
CA VAL A 742 -19.46 -13.68 30.36
C VAL A 742 -20.01 -14.68 29.34
N PRO A 743 -20.66 -15.79 29.76
CA PRO A 743 -21.14 -16.80 28.83
C PRO A 743 -22.35 -16.31 28.04
N ALA A 744 -22.37 -16.69 26.76
CA ALA A 744 -23.53 -16.55 25.89
C ALA A 744 -24.74 -17.34 26.44
N ALA A 745 -25.78 -16.65 26.90
CA ALA A 745 -27.11 -17.23 27.11
C ALA A 745 -28.20 -16.15 27.08
N HIS A 746 -28.85 -15.98 25.92
CA HIS A 746 -30.32 -16.02 25.74
C HIS A 746 -30.78 -15.27 24.47
N LYS A 747 -31.22 -16.06 23.48
CA LYS A 747 -32.24 -15.66 22.52
C LYS A 747 -33.62 -15.75 23.20
N ARG A 748 -34.47 -14.76 22.89
CA ARG A 748 -35.95 -14.68 22.95
C ARG A 748 -36.49 -13.70 23.98
N GLY A 749 -37.43 -12.87 23.52
CA GLY A 749 -38.41 -12.21 24.37
C GLY A 749 -38.71 -10.79 23.91
N ALA A 750 -39.95 -10.58 23.44
CA ALA A 750 -40.54 -9.29 23.13
C ALA A 750 -40.31 -8.26 24.24
N LEU A 751 -40.07 -7.00 23.88
CA LEU A 751 -40.11 -5.88 24.81
C LEU A 751 -41.54 -5.31 24.85
N PRO A 752 -42.11 -5.10 26.06
CA PRO A 752 -43.45 -4.53 26.22
C PRO A 752 -43.43 -3.00 26.11
N GLU A 753 -44.59 -2.45 25.75
CA GLU A 753 -44.91 -1.02 25.80
C GLU A 753 -44.68 -0.47 27.21
N VAL A 754 -43.97 0.66 27.30
CA VAL A 754 -43.85 1.45 28.52
C VAL A 754 -44.59 2.76 28.30
N HIS A 755 -45.70 2.90 29.03
CA HIS A 755 -46.47 4.13 29.19
C HIS A 755 -45.58 5.27 29.68
N GLY A 756 -45.61 6.40 28.96
CA GLY A 756 -45.06 7.66 29.43
C GLY A 756 -45.95 8.28 30.52
N PRO A 757 -45.38 8.99 31.50
CA PRO A 757 -46.17 9.71 32.49
C PRO A 757 -46.76 10.98 31.88
N ASP A 758 -48.05 11.17 32.13
CA ASP A 758 -48.78 12.42 31.94
C ASP A 758 -48.10 13.58 32.68
N PHE A 759 -47.85 14.68 31.98
CA PHE A 759 -47.75 16.00 32.59
C PHE A 759 -48.56 17.00 31.77
N LYS A 760 -49.76 17.28 32.28
CA LYS A 760 -50.48 18.53 32.04
C LYS A 760 -49.75 19.65 32.79
N ASP A 761 -49.46 20.74 32.10
CA ASP A 761 -49.89 22.10 32.46
C ASP A 761 -49.03 23.14 31.72
N SER A 762 -49.68 23.85 30.80
CA SER A 762 -49.27 25.17 30.33
C SER A 762 -49.57 26.21 31.42
N PRO A 763 -48.82 27.33 31.47
CA PRO A 763 -49.40 28.52 30.84
C PRO A 763 -48.37 29.43 30.13
N THR A 764 -48.82 29.93 28.97
CA THR A 764 -48.68 31.30 28.44
C THR A 764 -47.31 31.99 28.35
N SER A 765 -47.01 32.38 27.11
CA SER A 765 -46.08 33.41 26.63
C SER A 765 -46.12 34.75 27.39
N PRO A 766 -45.11 35.61 27.19
CA PRO A 766 -45.33 36.69 26.21
C PRO A 766 -44.17 36.92 25.22
N THR A 767 -44.57 37.13 23.95
CA THR A 767 -44.02 38.06 22.93
C THR A 767 -42.51 38.17 22.69
N VAL A 768 -42.07 37.73 21.50
CA VAL A 768 -41.60 38.59 20.39
C VAL A 768 -42.11 38.01 19.07
#